data_AF-A0ABD1EMR0-F1
#
_entry.id   AF-A0ABD1EMR0-F1
#
_cell.length_a   1.000
_cell.length_b   1.000
_cell.length_c   1.000
_cell.angle_alpha   90.00
_cell.angle_beta   90.00
_cell.angle_gamma   90.00
#
_symmetry.space_group_name_H-M   'P 1'
#
loop_
_entity.id
_entity.type
_entity.pdbx_description
1 polymer ?
#
loop_
_entity_poly.entity_id
_entity_poly.type
_entity_poly.pdbx_seq_one_letter_code
_entity_poly.pdbx_strand_id
1 'polypeptide(L)'
;MSKTTSIINNGENLVLEEFKTIDSKKSLEDLKDIENEENPINDTTKNSQETSRKQSIEIPVKEKEISLEEKFKRRKTAGDLLFEQLTMKVTENVLELPNLCDSKHLLERNTLSFKCLAQLLLSSSSLNKNRLFLFPPLEDPGIKLAFDFQEPEPIRDDIGAEKYKQLCQEMEIVPISRIIKCLETDTLDLKYYGLTNKQIRALTEALKINSHVQTLILQDNWLTVEMTQMLSDMLVESTVLQYLSLRECRIGLEGAQRLGEILSSLQALKYMDLSFNELGDEGLLALKDGLCENTSIKKLNLSHNQITEDSGECLETILMENKFIEELDLSWSGFFTGQGNRKLFKGLLVSDRLKVLNLAWNGIGIVPAVKPITRYLRNSKNLEELDLSNNRLMGKSLRMIRTGINNNHSLKVVKLGNNIYTPDEAHFLLTMLAGKSKDPLHHLDMANMYIKKDSKPILKKIQNIRKTVKIGGILSDYEVYGPDTKKLIYERCKYLLLKPKRPKAKKDFGHFILSLPDNPISIEDFKKILKKKKIKKLDKDLVQTLMNLFMNKKHQIDCPNLIRDYMTYYPDTQLPPPKPKKSKKKKRKKRKAKQKIEKLIQVQDLENAEQKILPDQHPDEEPSNVNQSQSKNLNIENGN
;
A
#
# COMPACT_ATOMS: atom_id res chain seq x y z
N MET A 1 27.58 -14.11 75.29
CA MET A 1 28.36 -13.33 76.28
C MET A 1 28.37 -11.86 75.87
N SER A 2 28.55 -10.93 76.83
CA SER A 2 29.31 -9.67 76.73
C SER A 2 29.57 -9.06 75.32
N LYS A 3 29.25 -7.78 75.01
CA LYS A 3 28.82 -6.66 75.86
C LYS A 3 28.22 -5.49 75.02
N THR A 4 27.30 -4.74 75.64
CA THR A 4 27.16 -3.25 75.70
C THR A 4 28.15 -2.38 74.89
N THR A 5 27.84 -1.18 74.36
CA THR A 5 26.73 -0.18 74.47
C THR A 5 27.06 1.01 73.51
N SER A 6 26.24 2.02 73.14
CA SER A 6 24.77 2.26 72.97
C SER A 6 24.52 3.80 72.90
N ILE A 7 23.28 4.28 72.67
CA ILE A 7 22.73 5.57 73.20
C ILE A 7 23.26 6.87 72.49
N ILE A 8 22.46 7.89 72.11
CA ILE A 8 20.99 8.13 72.22
C ILE A 8 20.50 9.33 71.34
N ASN A 9 19.20 9.37 70.96
CA ASN A 9 18.32 10.53 70.65
C ASN A 9 18.69 11.55 69.52
N ASN A 10 17.76 12.35 68.94
CA ASN A 10 16.28 12.37 68.92
C ASN A 10 15.75 13.23 67.74
N GLY A 11 14.49 13.02 67.34
CA GLY A 11 13.65 13.98 66.60
C GLY A 11 13.68 13.86 65.07
N GLU A 12 12.57 13.96 64.32
CA GLU A 12 11.15 14.10 64.72
C GLU A 12 10.20 13.26 63.83
N ASN A 13 9.05 12.91 64.42
CA ASN A 13 7.82 12.40 63.78
C ASN A 13 7.05 13.58 63.12
N LEU A 14 5.96 13.46 62.34
CA LEU A 14 4.93 12.45 62.00
C LEU A 14 4.26 12.95 60.67
N VAL A 15 3.67 12.14 59.77
CA VAL A 15 2.23 11.75 59.61
C VAL A 15 2.19 11.07 58.20
N LEU A 16 1.93 9.75 58.01
CA LEU A 16 0.64 9.04 57.83
C LEU A 16 -0.19 9.54 56.60
N GLU A 17 -0.93 8.75 55.80
CA GLU A 17 -1.21 7.29 55.67
C GLU A 17 -1.80 7.06 54.23
N GLU A 18 -2.09 5.88 53.65
CA GLU A 18 -2.12 4.45 54.03
C GLU A 18 -1.90 3.57 52.75
N PHE A 19 -2.61 2.43 52.61
CA PHE A 19 -2.92 1.64 51.40
C PHE A 19 -1.90 0.65 50.80
N LYS A 20 -1.61 -0.36 51.64
CA LYS A 20 -1.86 -1.80 51.39
C LYS A 20 -1.33 -2.45 50.10
N THR A 21 -0.40 -3.37 50.32
CA THR A 21 -0.07 -4.53 49.47
C THR A 21 -1.24 -5.52 49.32
N ILE A 22 -1.31 -6.19 48.16
CA ILE A 22 -2.03 -7.47 47.96
C ILE A 22 -1.12 -8.41 47.14
N ASP A 23 -1.07 -9.69 47.53
CA ASP A 23 -0.26 -10.74 46.90
C ASP A 23 -0.70 -11.12 45.48
N SER A 24 0.26 -11.50 44.64
CA SER A 24 0.01 -12.17 43.35
C SER A 24 1.03 -13.28 42.99
N LYS A 25 1.62 -13.95 44.00
CA LYS A 25 2.45 -15.16 43.79
C LYS A 25 1.60 -16.39 43.39
N LYS A 26 1.01 -16.41 42.18
CA LYS A 26 0.39 -17.64 41.63
C LYS A 26 0.18 -17.69 40.11
N SER A 27 1.24 -17.52 39.31
CA SER A 27 1.18 -17.70 37.84
C SER A 27 2.55 -18.00 37.20
N LEU A 28 3.37 -18.86 37.80
CA LEU A 28 4.79 -19.02 37.42
C LEU A 28 5.31 -20.47 37.38
N GLU A 29 4.40 -21.45 37.33
CA GLU A 29 4.76 -22.89 37.28
C GLU A 29 4.45 -23.56 35.92
N ASP A 30 3.54 -23.00 35.11
CA ASP A 30 3.10 -23.56 33.81
C ASP A 30 4.00 -23.20 32.60
N LEU A 31 5.29 -22.92 32.82
CA LEU A 31 6.25 -22.52 31.76
C LEU A 31 7.54 -23.37 31.71
N LYS A 32 7.63 -24.45 32.49
CA LYS A 32 8.78 -25.38 32.46
C LYS A 32 8.56 -26.55 31.49
N ASP A 33 8.47 -26.24 30.20
CA ASP A 33 8.57 -27.21 29.11
C ASP A 33 8.95 -26.47 27.81
N ILE A 34 10.26 -26.33 27.56
CA ILE A 34 11.00 -26.16 26.27
C ILE A 34 12.43 -25.71 26.65
N GLU A 35 13.28 -26.67 27.00
CA GLU A 35 14.74 -26.49 27.06
C GLU A 35 15.38 -27.89 27.17
N ASN A 36 15.90 -28.41 26.05
CA ASN A 36 16.83 -29.56 25.94
C ASN A 36 17.01 -29.96 24.47
N GLU A 37 18.04 -29.42 23.81
CA GLU A 37 18.95 -30.15 22.90
C GLU A 37 20.04 -29.19 22.39
N GLU A 38 21.21 -29.19 23.04
CA GLU A 38 22.43 -28.56 22.55
C GLU A 38 23.68 -29.41 22.89
N ASN A 39 24.74 -29.17 22.11
CA ASN A 39 26.16 -29.56 22.28
C ASN A 39 26.66 -30.88 21.66
N PRO A 40 27.97 -30.97 21.30
CA PRO A 40 28.98 -29.91 21.20
C PRO A 40 29.76 -29.80 19.86
N ILE A 41 30.14 -28.55 19.57
CA ILE A 41 31.45 -28.05 19.09
C ILE A 41 32.55 -29.08 18.74
N ASN A 42 33.26 -28.83 17.63
CA ASN A 42 34.72 -28.97 17.61
C ASN A 42 35.40 -27.97 16.63
N ASP A 43 36.61 -27.53 16.93
CA ASP A 43 37.29 -26.35 16.34
C ASP A 43 38.76 -26.65 15.98
N THR A 44 39.32 -26.03 14.93
CA THR A 44 40.74 -26.18 14.54
C THR A 44 41.36 -24.94 13.84
N THR A 45 41.76 -23.96 14.67
CA THR A 45 43.09 -23.30 14.70
C THR A 45 43.90 -22.99 13.41
N LYS A 46 44.47 -21.77 13.35
CA LYS A 46 45.94 -21.60 13.29
C LYS A 46 46.46 -20.20 13.67
N ASN A 47 47.65 -20.21 14.30
CA ASN A 47 48.43 -19.08 14.83
C ASN A 47 49.70 -18.88 13.96
N SER A 48 50.17 -17.66 13.61
CA SER A 48 50.90 -16.62 14.40
C SER A 48 52.42 -16.81 14.50
N GLN A 49 53.22 -15.78 14.17
CA GLN A 49 54.63 -15.53 14.57
C GLN A 49 54.85 -13.99 14.58
N GLU A 50 55.29 -13.36 15.68
CA GLU A 50 56.69 -13.09 16.12
C GLU A 50 57.39 -11.95 15.32
N THR A 51 58.10 -10.97 15.91
CA THR A 51 58.88 -10.92 17.18
C THR A 51 58.86 -9.56 17.93
N SER A 52 59.35 -9.61 19.18
CA SER A 52 59.58 -8.57 20.21
C SER A 52 60.31 -7.25 19.82
N ARG A 53 60.19 -6.15 20.58
CA ARG A 53 60.96 -5.88 21.83
C ARG A 53 60.27 -4.94 22.85
N LYS A 54 60.73 -4.99 24.11
CA LYS A 54 60.15 -4.32 25.31
C LYS A 54 61.01 -3.16 25.83
N GLN A 55 60.36 -2.21 26.53
CA GLN A 55 60.73 -1.62 27.84
C GLN A 55 59.54 -0.70 28.26
N SER A 56 58.71 -1.04 29.26
CA SER A 56 58.88 -0.89 30.73
C SER A 56 58.91 0.58 31.20
N ILE A 57 58.19 1.04 32.23
CA ILE A 57 57.46 0.29 33.29
C ILE A 57 56.32 1.12 33.93
N GLU A 58 55.30 0.42 34.44
CA GLU A 58 54.28 0.74 35.47
C GLU A 58 53.49 2.07 35.54
N ILE A 59 52.18 1.90 35.86
CA ILE A 59 51.22 2.90 36.35
C ILE A 59 50.74 2.41 37.74
N PRO A 60 50.48 3.29 38.71
CA PRO A 60 49.34 3.06 39.62
C PRO A 60 48.27 4.16 39.55
N VAL A 61 47.01 3.75 39.64
CA VAL A 61 45.82 4.61 39.55
C VAL A 61 45.47 5.22 40.91
N LYS A 62 44.85 6.42 40.90
CA LYS A 62 43.90 6.83 41.94
C LYS A 62 42.65 7.46 41.34
N GLU A 63 41.51 7.09 41.89
CA GLU A 63 40.19 7.67 41.61
C GLU A 63 39.92 8.86 42.53
N LYS A 64 39.14 9.85 42.09
CA LYS A 64 37.78 10.10 42.61
C LYS A 64 37.08 11.31 41.97
N GLU A 65 35.75 11.16 41.89
CA GLU A 65 34.69 12.18 41.99
C GLU A 65 34.92 13.59 41.40
N ILE A 66 34.15 13.90 40.34
CA ILE A 66 33.96 15.24 39.80
C ILE A 66 32.49 15.64 40.02
N SER A 67 32.22 16.78 40.65
CA SER A 67 30.89 17.36 40.77
C SER A 67 30.49 18.18 39.53
N LEU A 68 29.18 18.30 39.31
CA LEU A 68 28.60 19.03 38.18
C LEU A 68 28.78 20.56 38.33
N GLU A 69 29.49 21.20 37.40
CA GLU A 69 29.21 22.60 36.99
C GLU A 69 29.96 23.03 35.71
N GLU A 70 31.07 22.37 35.34
CA GLU A 70 31.88 22.78 34.18
C GLU A 70 31.76 21.88 32.94
N LYS A 71 30.83 22.23 32.03
CA LYS A 71 30.99 22.16 30.55
C LYS A 71 29.73 22.67 29.82
N PHE A 72 29.70 23.96 29.49
CA PHE A 72 29.16 24.53 28.22
C PHE A 72 29.22 26.08 28.20
N LYS A 73 30.37 26.68 28.57
CA LYS A 73 30.61 28.12 28.31
C LYS A 73 31.01 28.32 26.84
N ARG A 74 30.35 29.24 26.14
CA ARG A 74 30.57 29.56 24.72
C ARG A 74 32.02 30.02 24.48
N ARG A 75 32.56 29.70 23.31
CA ARG A 75 33.80 30.34 22.82
C ARG A 75 33.50 31.82 22.55
N LYS A 76 34.30 32.73 23.13
CA LYS A 76 34.25 34.17 22.81
C LYS A 76 34.48 34.40 21.31
N THR A 77 33.78 35.38 20.76
CA THR A 77 33.93 35.87 19.38
C THR A 77 34.95 37.01 19.33
N ALA A 78 35.33 37.43 18.12
CA ALA A 78 36.25 38.56 17.94
C ALA A 78 35.70 39.91 18.45
N GLY A 79 34.38 40.07 18.55
CA GLY A 79 33.76 41.28 19.09
C GLY A 79 33.94 41.40 20.61
N ASP A 80 33.84 40.29 21.34
CA ASP A 80 33.93 40.26 22.81
C ASP A 80 35.32 40.73 23.30
N LEU A 81 36.37 40.33 22.57
CA LEU A 81 37.76 40.74 22.85
C LEU A 81 38.02 42.23 22.56
N LEU A 82 37.30 42.82 21.60
CA LEU A 82 37.43 44.24 21.27
C LEU A 82 36.81 45.12 22.36
N PHE A 83 35.70 44.67 22.95
CA PHE A 83 34.99 45.39 24.02
C PHE A 83 35.81 45.41 25.32
N GLU A 84 36.39 44.27 25.73
CA GLU A 84 37.27 44.20 26.91
C GLU A 84 38.52 45.08 26.78
N GLN A 85 39.10 45.21 25.58
CA GLN A 85 40.24 46.09 25.32
C GLN A 85 39.90 47.59 25.40
N LEU A 86 38.64 47.98 25.16
CA LEU A 86 38.18 49.36 25.26
C LEU A 86 37.85 49.74 26.71
N THR A 87 37.27 48.82 27.50
CA THR A 87 36.93 49.09 28.91
C THR A 87 38.15 49.15 29.83
N MET A 88 39.24 48.42 29.54
CA MET A 88 40.44 48.35 30.40
C MET A 88 41.42 49.55 30.29
N LYS A 89 41.01 50.69 29.74
CA LYS A 89 41.88 51.88 29.58
C LYS A 89 41.33 53.20 30.13
N VAL A 90 40.22 53.20 30.88
CA VAL A 90 39.60 54.42 31.43
C VAL A 90 39.39 54.33 32.96
N THR A 91 40.45 53.96 33.68
CA THR A 91 40.60 54.22 35.13
C THR A 91 42.07 54.45 35.47
N GLU A 92 42.32 55.43 36.35
CA GLU A 92 43.56 55.60 37.14
C GLU A 92 44.90 55.69 36.36
N ASN A 93 45.26 56.90 35.91
CA ASN A 93 46.51 57.61 36.30
C ASN A 93 46.84 58.84 35.41
N VAL A 94 46.05 59.92 35.50
CA VAL A 94 46.57 61.31 35.39
C VAL A 94 45.78 62.20 36.34
N LEU A 95 46.39 62.59 37.44
CA LEU A 95 46.09 63.82 38.16
C LEU A 95 47.23 64.82 37.86
N GLU A 96 46.92 66.12 37.95
CA GLU A 96 47.86 67.23 37.82
C GLU A 96 48.66 67.33 36.49
N LEU A 97 48.02 67.99 35.50
CA LEU A 97 48.74 68.82 34.53
C LEU A 97 48.16 70.25 34.59
N PRO A 98 49.00 71.30 34.52
CA PRO A 98 48.57 72.67 34.75
C PRO A 98 47.74 73.25 33.61
N ASN A 99 47.01 74.31 33.94
CA ASN A 99 46.07 75.00 33.06
C ASN A 99 46.78 75.80 31.95
N LEU A 100 46.02 76.20 30.91
CA LEU A 100 46.43 76.94 29.70
C LEU A 100 47.29 76.15 28.67
N CYS A 101 46.61 75.54 27.69
CA CYS A 101 47.16 75.48 26.33
C CYS A 101 46.64 76.71 25.56
N ASP A 102 47.42 77.81 25.54
CA ASP A 102 46.97 79.06 24.94
C ASP A 102 46.86 78.96 23.40
N SER A 103 45.76 79.48 22.88
CA SER A 103 45.27 79.34 21.50
C SER A 103 46.30 79.67 20.41
N LYS A 104 47.19 80.64 20.66
CA LYS A 104 48.27 81.02 19.73
C LYS A 104 49.30 79.91 19.54
N HIS A 105 49.65 79.20 20.61
CA HIS A 105 50.75 78.24 20.61
C HIS A 105 50.45 76.96 19.79
N LEU A 106 49.16 76.67 19.58
CA LEU A 106 48.70 75.57 18.70
C LEU A 106 48.68 75.95 17.22
N LEU A 107 48.55 77.23 16.86
CA LEU A 107 48.51 77.67 15.46
C LEU A 107 49.88 77.62 14.78
N GLU A 108 50.96 77.87 15.53
CA GLU A 108 52.33 77.95 14.98
C GLU A 108 52.95 76.58 14.71
N ARG A 109 52.49 75.51 15.38
CA ARG A 109 52.94 74.12 15.14
C ARG A 109 52.26 73.54 13.91
N ASN A 110 52.71 74.00 12.75
CA ASN A 110 52.10 73.80 11.43
C ASN A 110 52.21 72.35 10.90
N THR A 111 51.51 71.42 11.55
CA THR A 111 51.25 70.05 11.09
C THR A 111 49.75 69.85 10.95
N LEU A 112 49.33 69.13 9.90
CA LEU A 112 47.91 69.04 9.48
C LEU A 112 46.98 68.53 10.60
N SER A 113 47.46 67.60 11.43
CA SER A 113 46.72 66.98 12.53
C SER A 113 46.15 67.97 13.56
N PHE A 114 46.91 69.01 13.91
CA PHE A 114 46.52 69.93 14.98
C PHE A 114 45.50 70.99 14.55
N LYS A 115 45.32 71.22 13.24
CA LYS A 115 44.27 72.14 12.74
C LYS A 115 42.87 71.66 13.11
N CYS A 116 42.62 70.35 13.04
CA CYS A 116 41.35 69.75 13.47
C CYS A 116 41.16 69.86 15.00
N LEU A 117 42.22 69.64 15.79
CA LEU A 117 42.13 69.73 17.25
C LEU A 117 41.86 71.17 17.73
N ALA A 118 42.49 72.17 17.11
CA ALA A 118 42.24 73.58 17.40
C ALA A 118 40.81 74.02 17.00
N GLN A 119 40.18 73.33 16.04
CA GLN A 119 38.79 73.58 15.64
C GLN A 119 37.76 72.96 16.61
N LEU A 120 38.09 71.84 17.27
CA LEU A 120 37.21 71.21 18.29
C LEU A 120 37.03 72.07 19.56
N LEU A 121 37.96 73.01 19.83
CA LEU A 121 37.85 73.96 20.94
C LEU A 121 37.02 75.21 20.60
N LEU A 122 36.52 75.34 19.36
CA LEU A 122 35.62 76.41 18.96
C LEU A 122 34.17 76.05 19.28
N SER A 123 33.43 76.97 19.89
CA SER A 123 31.97 76.85 19.97
C SER A 123 31.35 76.75 18.57
N SER A 124 30.22 76.05 18.43
CA SER A 124 29.47 75.91 17.16
C SER A 124 29.16 77.27 16.52
N SER A 125 28.80 78.26 17.33
CA SER A 125 28.59 79.67 16.95
C SER A 125 29.82 80.36 16.33
N SER A 126 31.03 79.87 16.62
CA SER A 126 32.30 80.37 16.09
C SER A 126 32.73 79.62 14.82
N LEU A 127 32.49 78.29 14.77
CA LEU A 127 32.72 77.48 13.58
C LEU A 127 31.89 77.97 12.38
N ASN A 128 30.60 78.26 12.60
CA ASN A 128 29.70 78.78 11.56
C ASN A 128 30.08 80.18 11.01
N LYS A 129 31.05 80.88 11.62
CA LYS A 129 31.59 82.16 11.13
C LYS A 129 32.96 82.00 10.44
N ASN A 130 33.56 80.81 10.47
CA ASN A 130 34.87 80.57 9.92
C ASN A 130 34.78 80.31 8.41
N ARG A 131 35.25 81.26 7.59
CA ARG A 131 35.18 81.23 6.12
C ARG A 131 35.83 80.01 5.44
N LEU A 132 36.62 79.23 6.18
CA LEU A 132 37.27 78.00 5.68
C LEU A 132 36.48 76.72 5.99
N PHE A 133 35.37 76.79 6.75
CA PHE A 133 34.63 75.62 7.21
C PHE A 133 33.36 75.38 6.38
N LEU A 134 33.54 75.09 5.09
CA LEU A 134 32.48 74.69 4.16
C LEU A 134 32.42 73.16 4.00
N PHE A 135 32.07 72.46 5.08
CA PHE A 135 31.44 71.15 4.93
C PHE A 135 29.95 71.35 4.62
N PRO A 136 29.35 70.59 3.69
CA PRO A 136 27.89 70.48 3.67
C PRO A 136 27.43 69.93 5.01
N PRO A 137 26.23 70.30 5.50
CA PRO A 137 25.67 69.66 6.70
C PRO A 137 25.63 68.16 6.47
N LEU A 138 26.14 67.36 7.42
CA LEU A 138 25.89 65.93 7.38
C LEU A 138 24.38 65.72 7.48
N GLU A 139 23.79 65.15 6.43
CA GLU A 139 22.41 64.70 6.46
C GLU A 139 22.27 63.64 7.57
N ASP A 140 21.16 63.72 8.29
CA ASP A 140 20.91 62.85 9.44
C ASP A 140 20.96 61.37 9.01
N PRO A 141 21.87 60.53 9.54
CA PRO A 141 22.03 59.14 9.11
C PRO A 141 20.92 58.22 9.65
N GLY A 142 19.68 58.72 9.74
CA GLY A 142 18.50 58.03 10.25
C GLY A 142 18.31 58.13 11.77
N ILE A 143 19.00 59.02 12.48
CA ILE A 143 18.91 59.12 13.95
C ILE A 143 17.53 59.62 14.37
N LYS A 144 16.96 60.64 13.72
CA LYS A 144 15.56 61.01 13.97
C LYS A 144 14.60 59.88 13.65
N LEU A 145 14.76 59.23 12.49
CA LEU A 145 13.92 58.08 12.12
C LEU A 145 14.00 56.94 13.16
N ALA A 146 15.14 56.75 13.82
CA ALA A 146 15.30 55.76 14.90
C ALA A 146 14.68 56.21 16.24
N PHE A 147 14.60 57.51 16.53
CA PHE A 147 13.86 58.03 17.71
C PHE A 147 12.35 58.14 17.48
N ASP A 148 11.94 58.39 16.24
CA ASP A 148 10.54 58.43 15.79
C ASP A 148 9.98 57.03 15.46
N PHE A 149 10.83 55.99 15.45
CA PHE A 149 10.43 54.59 15.22
C PHE A 149 9.73 54.02 16.45
N GLN A 150 8.39 54.02 16.41
CA GLN A 150 7.60 53.15 17.26
C GLN A 150 7.68 51.72 16.72
N GLU A 151 8.15 50.78 17.55
CA GLU A 151 7.94 49.36 17.28
C GLU A 151 6.42 49.10 17.17
N PRO A 152 5.93 48.45 16.10
CA PRO A 152 4.50 48.19 15.95
C PRO A 152 4.02 47.26 17.07
N GLU A 153 2.82 47.53 17.61
CA GLU A 153 2.27 46.70 18.68
C GLU A 153 2.17 45.23 18.24
N PRO A 154 2.58 44.26 19.10
CA PRO A 154 2.55 42.86 18.75
C PRO A 154 1.10 42.41 18.53
N ILE A 155 0.82 41.91 17.33
CA ILE A 155 -0.54 41.54 16.90
C ILE A 155 -1.07 40.44 17.84
N ARG A 156 -2.11 40.77 18.62
CA ARG A 156 -2.84 39.82 19.45
C ARG A 156 -3.91 39.13 18.61
N ASP A 157 -3.62 37.90 18.25
CA ASP A 157 -4.42 37.07 17.37
C ASP A 157 -4.57 35.67 17.98
N ASP A 158 -5.67 35.48 18.73
CA ASP A 158 -5.99 34.25 19.46
C ASP A 158 -6.38 33.08 18.52
N ILE A 159 -6.43 33.33 17.21
CA ILE A 159 -6.90 32.43 16.14
C ILE A 159 -5.74 32.06 15.19
N GLY A 160 -4.69 32.88 15.10
CA GLY A 160 -3.57 32.71 14.16
C GLY A 160 -3.87 33.17 12.73
N ALA A 161 -5.05 33.76 12.46
CA ALA A 161 -5.47 34.17 11.12
C ALA A 161 -4.74 35.43 10.60
N GLU A 162 -4.39 36.34 11.49
CA GLU A 162 -3.62 37.55 11.24
C GLU A 162 -2.12 37.23 11.20
N LYS A 163 -1.62 36.37 12.10
CA LYS A 163 -0.26 35.81 12.03
C LYS A 163 -0.03 35.06 10.71
N TYR A 164 -1.01 34.28 10.24
CA TYR A 164 -0.96 33.64 8.93
C TYR A 164 -0.88 34.67 7.78
N LYS A 165 -1.70 35.73 7.79
CA LYS A 165 -1.67 36.80 6.77
C LYS A 165 -0.31 37.52 6.75
N GLN A 166 0.25 37.85 7.91
CA GLN A 166 1.57 38.49 8.04
C GLN A 166 2.67 37.57 7.51
N LEU A 167 2.76 36.32 7.97
CA LEU A 167 3.75 35.35 7.51
C LEU A 167 3.65 35.07 6.00
N CYS A 168 2.44 35.16 5.42
CA CYS A 168 2.27 35.08 3.97
C CYS A 168 2.84 36.30 3.23
N GLN A 169 2.68 37.51 3.77
CA GLN A 169 3.28 38.73 3.20
C GLN A 169 4.81 38.69 3.31
N GLU A 170 5.35 38.37 4.49
CA GLU A 170 6.80 38.26 4.74
C GLU A 170 7.48 37.19 3.87
N MET A 171 6.80 36.08 3.59
CA MET A 171 7.33 35.01 2.73
C MET A 171 6.95 35.15 1.25
N GLU A 172 6.36 36.28 0.83
CA GLU A 172 5.94 36.55 -0.56
C GLU A 172 5.04 35.46 -1.17
N ILE A 173 4.10 34.92 -0.38
CA ILE A 173 3.13 33.91 -0.82
C ILE A 173 1.70 34.43 -0.76
N VAL A 174 0.87 34.03 -1.73
CA VAL A 174 -0.56 34.35 -1.73
C VAL A 174 -1.24 33.57 -0.60
N PRO A 175 -1.89 34.22 0.38
CA PRO A 175 -2.52 33.55 1.51
C PRO A 175 -3.74 32.74 1.04
N ILE A 176 -3.81 31.47 1.43
CA ILE A 176 -4.90 30.58 1.05
C ILE A 176 -6.13 30.98 1.85
N SER A 177 -7.13 31.58 1.19
CA SER A 177 -8.33 32.14 1.84
C SER A 177 -9.18 31.11 2.59
N ARG A 178 -8.98 29.80 2.32
CA ARG A 178 -9.58 28.69 3.07
C ARG A 178 -8.94 28.50 4.45
N ILE A 179 -7.62 28.70 4.58
CA ILE A 179 -6.92 28.59 5.88
C ILE A 179 -7.47 29.66 6.82
N ILE A 180 -7.50 30.92 6.39
CA ILE A 180 -8.04 32.05 7.17
C ILE A 180 -9.44 31.76 7.69
N LYS A 181 -10.34 31.24 6.85
CA LYS A 181 -11.73 30.91 7.23
C LYS A 181 -11.87 29.67 8.11
N CYS A 182 -10.97 28.70 7.98
CA CYS A 182 -11.05 27.45 8.73
C CYS A 182 -10.31 27.49 10.08
N LEU A 183 -9.43 28.48 10.31
CA LEU A 183 -8.82 28.71 11.64
C LEU A 183 -9.85 29.12 12.70
N GLU A 184 -10.97 29.74 12.28
CA GLU A 184 -12.14 30.03 13.13
C GLU A 184 -13.00 28.78 13.44
N THR A 185 -12.69 27.62 12.83
CA THR A 185 -13.53 26.41 12.87
C THR A 185 -12.80 25.21 13.49
N ASP A 186 -13.55 24.17 13.82
CA ASP A 186 -13.03 22.92 14.35
C ASP A 186 -12.28 22.06 13.30
N THR A 187 -12.54 22.27 12.00
CA THR A 187 -11.96 21.48 10.91
C THR A 187 -11.19 22.29 9.87
N LEU A 188 -9.87 22.06 9.77
CA LEU A 188 -9.02 22.55 8.69
C LEU A 188 -8.73 21.42 7.68
N ASP A 189 -9.53 21.38 6.62
CA ASP A 189 -9.39 20.45 5.51
C ASP A 189 -8.67 21.12 4.33
N LEU A 190 -7.44 20.66 4.01
CA LEU A 190 -6.58 21.15 2.94
C LEU A 190 -6.10 20.01 2.02
N LYS A 191 -6.97 19.04 1.73
CA LYS A 191 -6.62 17.89 0.86
C LYS A 191 -6.36 18.32 -0.58
N TYR A 192 -5.34 17.75 -1.21
CA TYR A 192 -4.95 17.97 -2.62
C TYR A 192 -4.54 19.42 -2.97
N TYR A 193 -4.03 20.20 -2.00
CA TYR A 193 -3.65 21.62 -2.23
C TYR A 193 -2.24 21.83 -2.80
N GLY A 194 -1.38 20.80 -2.80
CA GLY A 194 0.02 20.92 -3.25
C GLY A 194 0.84 21.90 -2.40
N LEU A 195 0.60 21.94 -1.09
CA LEU A 195 1.17 22.93 -0.17
C LEU A 195 2.71 22.96 -0.21
N THR A 196 3.26 24.15 -0.42
CA THR A 196 4.71 24.40 -0.42
C THR A 196 5.28 24.55 1.00
N ASN A 197 6.60 24.41 1.12
CA ASN A 197 7.33 24.58 2.38
C ASN A 197 7.00 25.91 3.11
N LYS A 198 7.02 27.04 2.37
CA LYS A 198 6.60 28.36 2.88
C LYS A 198 5.14 28.36 3.40
N GLN A 199 4.22 27.69 2.71
CA GLN A 199 2.80 27.63 3.10
C GLN A 199 2.57 26.73 4.31
N ILE A 200 3.26 25.60 4.43
CA ILE A 200 3.24 24.78 5.65
C ILE A 200 3.82 25.58 6.81
N ARG A 201 4.95 26.29 6.64
CA ARG A 201 5.53 27.12 7.70
C ARG A 201 4.58 28.21 8.20
N ALA A 202 3.93 28.94 7.30
CA ALA A 202 2.92 29.94 7.68
C ALA A 202 1.73 29.30 8.43
N LEU A 203 1.31 28.11 8.00
CA LEU A 203 0.20 27.36 8.60
C LEU A 203 0.54 26.82 9.99
N THR A 204 1.70 26.18 10.17
CA THR A 204 2.09 25.58 11.45
C THR A 204 2.32 26.66 12.51
N GLU A 205 2.95 27.78 12.14
CA GLU A 205 3.12 28.92 13.02
C GLU A 205 1.81 29.61 13.41
N ALA A 206 0.76 29.55 12.58
CA ALA A 206 -0.58 29.98 12.97
C ALA A 206 -1.26 28.96 13.91
N LEU A 207 -1.18 27.67 13.59
CA LEU A 207 -1.81 26.59 14.37
C LEU A 207 -1.25 26.44 15.79
N LYS A 208 0.02 26.79 16.04
CA LYS A 208 0.64 26.80 17.39
C LYS A 208 -0.12 27.67 18.41
N ILE A 209 -0.71 28.78 17.95
CA ILE A 209 -1.48 29.71 18.79
C ILE A 209 -2.98 29.36 18.77
N ASN A 210 -3.44 28.68 17.71
CA ASN A 210 -4.85 28.41 17.49
C ASN A 210 -5.46 27.47 18.54
N SER A 211 -6.55 27.94 19.13
CA SER A 211 -7.30 27.25 20.21
C SER A 211 -8.59 26.56 19.72
N HIS A 212 -8.84 26.51 18.41
CA HIS A 212 -10.14 26.15 17.82
C HIS A 212 -10.09 24.89 16.94
N VAL A 213 -9.05 24.73 16.11
CA VAL A 213 -8.91 23.64 15.14
C VAL A 213 -8.61 22.32 15.87
N GLN A 214 -9.60 21.42 15.90
CA GLN A 214 -9.48 20.09 16.50
C GLN A 214 -9.13 19.02 15.45
N THR A 215 -9.32 19.32 14.17
CA THR A 215 -9.15 18.40 13.04
C THR A 215 -8.31 19.02 11.93
N LEU A 216 -7.16 18.42 11.63
CA LEU A 216 -6.26 18.82 10.54
C LEU A 216 -6.16 17.70 9.51
N ILE A 217 -6.45 18.02 8.24
CA ILE A 217 -6.42 17.07 7.13
C ILE A 217 -5.56 17.61 5.99
N LEU A 218 -4.38 17.00 5.80
CA LEU A 218 -3.38 17.42 4.81
C LEU A 218 -3.23 16.41 3.66
N GLN A 219 -4.20 15.52 3.43
CA GLN A 219 -4.09 14.40 2.49
C GLN A 219 -3.57 14.80 1.09
N ASP A 220 -2.64 14.03 0.54
CA ASP A 220 -1.97 14.27 -0.77
C ASP A 220 -1.47 15.72 -0.92
N ASN A 221 -0.76 16.17 0.12
CA ASN A 221 0.25 17.21 0.01
C ASN A 221 1.60 16.54 0.31
N TRP A 222 2.55 16.59 -0.63
CA TRP A 222 3.82 15.87 -0.47
C TRP A 222 4.72 16.59 0.54
N LEU A 223 4.74 16.08 1.77
CA LEU A 223 5.47 16.67 2.90
C LEU A 223 6.94 16.25 2.82
N THR A 224 7.85 17.20 2.71
CA THR A 224 9.28 16.94 2.91
C THR A 224 9.60 16.73 4.40
N VAL A 225 10.80 16.26 4.71
CA VAL A 225 11.27 16.11 6.10
C VAL A 225 11.18 17.44 6.87
N GLU A 226 11.52 18.57 6.23
CA GLU A 226 11.37 19.91 6.81
C GLU A 226 9.91 20.26 7.12
N MET A 227 8.99 19.97 6.21
CA MET A 227 7.55 20.18 6.45
C MET A 227 7.03 19.28 7.57
N THR A 228 7.54 18.06 7.66
CA THR A 228 7.19 17.10 8.73
C THR A 228 7.74 17.55 10.08
N GLN A 229 8.97 18.10 10.14
CA GLN A 229 9.50 18.73 11.36
C GLN A 229 8.63 19.90 11.83
N MET A 230 8.28 20.83 10.93
CA MET A 230 7.45 21.98 11.30
C MET A 230 6.03 21.57 11.76
N LEU A 231 5.52 20.44 11.26
CA LEU A 231 4.29 19.82 11.76
C LEU A 231 4.52 19.18 13.14
N SER A 232 5.60 18.42 13.34
CA SER A 232 5.98 17.86 14.64
C SER A 232 6.08 18.94 15.72
N ASP A 233 6.80 20.04 15.45
CA ASP A 233 6.95 21.16 16.38
C ASP A 233 5.59 21.76 16.78
N MET A 234 4.70 21.95 15.80
CA MET A 234 3.34 22.46 16.04
C MET A 234 2.46 21.46 16.81
N LEU A 235 2.61 20.16 16.58
CA LEU A 235 1.84 19.13 17.28
C LEU A 235 2.20 19.05 18.78
N VAL A 236 3.44 19.36 19.16
CA VAL A 236 3.87 19.45 20.58
C VAL A 236 3.27 20.68 21.27
N GLU A 237 3.22 21.83 20.59
CA GLU A 237 2.64 23.07 21.13
C GLU A 237 1.09 23.03 21.15
N SER A 238 0.47 22.33 20.21
CA SER A 238 -0.99 22.22 20.07
C SER A 238 -1.65 21.41 21.20
N THR A 239 -2.40 22.09 22.06
CA THR A 239 -3.19 21.47 23.13
C THR A 239 -4.61 21.04 22.73
N VAL A 240 -5.08 21.39 21.52
CA VAL A 240 -6.49 21.19 21.09
C VAL A 240 -6.69 20.19 19.95
N LEU A 241 -5.66 19.93 19.14
CA LEU A 241 -5.78 19.05 17.97
C LEU A 241 -5.98 17.58 18.39
N GLN A 242 -7.09 17.00 17.94
CA GLN A 242 -7.54 15.65 18.29
C GLN A 242 -7.56 14.69 17.11
N TYR A 243 -7.61 15.19 15.87
CA TYR A 243 -7.59 14.43 14.64
C TYR A 243 -6.50 14.98 13.72
N LEU A 244 -5.58 14.12 13.30
CA LEU A 244 -4.58 14.41 12.29
C LEU A 244 -4.65 13.34 11.18
N SER A 245 -4.85 13.76 9.93
CA SER A 245 -4.65 12.91 8.76
C SER A 245 -3.58 13.49 7.85
N LEU A 246 -2.49 12.75 7.73
CA LEU A 246 -1.40 12.95 6.79
C LEU A 246 -1.40 11.85 5.72
N ARG A 247 -2.58 11.32 5.38
CA ARG A 247 -2.69 10.21 4.42
C ARG A 247 -2.14 10.61 3.06
N GLU A 248 -1.40 9.72 2.41
CA GLU A 248 -0.91 9.93 1.02
C GLU A 248 0.10 11.11 0.90
N CYS A 249 0.69 11.56 2.02
CA CYS A 249 1.61 12.69 2.07
C CYS A 249 3.09 12.36 1.80
N ARG A 250 3.43 11.08 1.56
CA ARG A 250 4.80 10.58 1.30
C ARG A 250 5.83 10.90 2.38
N ILE A 251 5.43 10.79 3.65
CA ILE A 251 6.27 11.06 4.84
C ILE A 251 7.58 10.22 4.84
N GLY A 252 7.51 8.97 4.39
CA GLY A 252 8.65 8.04 4.36
C GLY A 252 9.26 7.76 5.74
N LEU A 253 10.46 7.16 5.75
CA LEU A 253 11.23 6.86 6.96
C LEU A 253 11.65 8.13 7.72
N GLU A 254 12.21 9.12 7.02
CA GLU A 254 12.79 10.32 7.64
C GLU A 254 11.72 11.17 8.35
N GLY A 255 10.53 11.28 7.76
CA GLY A 255 9.39 11.92 8.43
C GLY A 255 8.78 11.04 9.54
N ALA A 256 8.83 9.71 9.43
CA ALA A 256 8.40 8.81 10.49
C ALA A 256 9.26 8.98 11.77
N GLN A 257 10.57 9.19 11.61
CA GLN A 257 11.47 9.54 12.71
C GLN A 257 11.04 10.83 13.40
N ARG A 258 10.74 11.90 12.64
CA ARG A 258 10.29 13.19 13.21
C ARG A 258 8.95 13.12 13.94
N LEU A 259 8.07 12.20 13.55
CA LEU A 259 6.83 11.94 14.26
C LEU A 259 7.07 11.05 15.50
N GLY A 260 7.95 10.05 15.39
CA GLY A 260 8.37 9.18 16.49
C GLY A 260 8.98 9.95 17.66
N GLU A 261 9.87 10.90 17.37
CA GLU A 261 10.52 11.79 18.35
C GLU A 261 9.53 12.60 19.21
N ILE A 262 8.34 12.94 18.67
CA ILE A 262 7.34 13.76 19.39
C ILE A 262 6.14 12.96 19.92
N LEU A 263 5.95 11.71 19.49
CA LEU A 263 4.72 10.96 19.71
C LEU A 263 4.35 10.75 21.19
N SER A 264 5.34 10.52 22.05
CA SER A 264 5.11 10.33 23.50
C SER A 264 4.68 11.60 24.22
N SER A 265 5.07 12.77 23.69
CA SER A 265 4.70 14.08 24.26
C SER A 265 3.24 14.50 23.97
N LEU A 266 2.61 13.93 22.92
CA LEU A 266 1.28 14.36 22.47
C LEU A 266 0.19 14.00 23.49
N GLN A 267 -0.46 15.02 24.08
CA GLN A 267 -1.54 14.82 25.06
C GLN A 267 -2.96 14.88 24.45
N ALA A 268 -3.14 15.66 23.36
CA ALA A 268 -4.47 15.95 22.80
C ALA A 268 -4.91 15.00 21.67
N LEU A 269 -3.96 14.43 20.92
CA LEU A 269 -4.23 13.73 19.67
C LEU A 269 -4.89 12.36 19.89
N LYS A 270 -6.12 12.18 19.40
CA LYS A 270 -6.94 10.95 19.59
C LYS A 270 -6.96 10.05 18.36
N TYR A 271 -6.83 10.62 17.16
CA TYR A 271 -6.69 9.89 15.90
C TYR A 271 -5.49 10.38 15.10
N MET A 272 -4.66 9.43 14.68
CA MET A 272 -3.56 9.66 13.75
C MET A 272 -3.73 8.75 12.53
N ASP A 273 -3.83 9.36 11.36
CA ASP A 273 -3.89 8.67 10.06
C ASP A 273 -2.63 8.94 9.25
N LEU A 274 -1.80 7.90 9.20
CA LEU A 274 -0.52 7.85 8.48
C LEU A 274 -0.60 6.93 7.27
N SER A 275 -1.78 6.60 6.76
CA SER A 275 -1.91 5.64 5.65
C SER A 275 -1.31 6.14 4.32
N PHE A 276 -0.85 5.23 3.46
CA PHE A 276 -0.26 5.56 2.14
C PHE A 276 0.99 6.47 2.20
N ASN A 277 1.86 6.32 3.21
CA ASN A 277 3.05 7.15 3.41
C ASN A 277 4.40 6.45 3.19
N GLU A 278 4.41 5.21 2.70
CA GLU A 278 5.63 4.47 2.32
C GLU A 278 6.63 4.30 3.48
N LEU A 279 6.14 4.20 4.71
CA LEU A 279 6.96 4.12 5.94
C LEU A 279 7.88 2.88 5.98
N GLY A 280 7.40 1.74 5.45
CA GLY A 280 8.08 0.45 5.58
C GLY A 280 8.15 -0.07 7.02
N ASP A 281 8.89 -1.17 7.21
CA ASP A 281 9.16 -1.73 8.53
C ASP A 281 10.08 -0.83 9.37
N GLU A 282 11.04 -0.14 8.73
CA GLU A 282 11.94 0.81 9.38
C GLU A 282 11.21 2.06 9.90
N GLY A 283 10.25 2.59 9.14
CA GLY A 283 9.43 3.73 9.58
C GLY A 283 8.49 3.35 10.72
N LEU A 284 7.98 2.11 10.76
CA LEU A 284 7.26 1.62 11.93
C LEU A 284 8.19 1.45 13.16
N LEU A 285 9.42 0.97 12.96
CA LEU A 285 10.42 0.91 14.02
C LEU A 285 10.77 2.30 14.56
N ALA A 286 10.85 3.33 13.71
CA ALA A 286 11.06 4.72 14.11
C ALA A 286 9.89 5.30 14.94
N LEU A 287 8.66 4.83 14.71
CA LEU A 287 7.49 5.22 15.50
C LEU A 287 7.35 4.43 16.82
N LYS A 288 8.11 3.34 17.00
CA LYS A 288 7.92 2.34 18.07
C LYS A 288 7.82 2.95 19.46
N ASP A 289 8.88 3.62 19.92
CA ASP A 289 9.01 3.99 21.33
C ASP A 289 8.03 5.12 21.70
N GLY A 290 7.85 6.08 20.79
CA GLY A 290 6.79 7.09 20.88
C GLY A 290 5.38 6.48 20.93
N LEU A 291 5.09 5.42 20.17
CA LEU A 291 3.82 4.69 20.26
C LEU A 291 3.67 3.86 21.55
N CYS A 292 4.75 3.31 22.10
CA CYS A 292 4.71 2.59 23.38
C CYS A 292 4.34 3.52 24.55
N GLU A 293 4.92 4.73 24.57
CA GLU A 293 4.70 5.71 25.64
C GLU A 293 3.43 6.56 25.48
N ASN A 294 2.93 6.74 24.25
CA ASN A 294 1.76 7.60 23.99
C ASN A 294 0.48 7.13 24.70
N THR A 295 -0.20 8.05 25.39
CA THR A 295 -1.42 7.77 26.16
C THR A 295 -2.70 8.37 25.58
N SER A 296 -2.60 9.16 24.51
CA SER A 296 -3.68 9.97 23.93
C SER A 296 -4.34 9.34 22.70
N ILE A 297 -3.54 8.67 21.86
CA ILE A 297 -3.98 8.10 20.58
C ILE A 297 -4.83 6.85 20.84
N LYS A 298 -6.13 6.99 20.55
CA LYS A 298 -7.13 5.91 20.62
C LYS A 298 -7.31 5.20 19.29
N LYS A 299 -6.99 5.87 18.19
CA LYS A 299 -7.20 5.38 16.83
C LYS A 299 -5.93 5.59 16.01
N LEU A 300 -5.41 4.54 15.40
CA LEU A 300 -4.18 4.59 14.60
C LEU A 300 -4.38 3.89 13.25
N ASN A 301 -4.19 4.62 12.16
CA ASN A 301 -4.22 4.06 10.80
C ASN A 301 -2.81 4.02 10.19
N LEU A 302 -2.29 2.81 10.00
CA LEU A 302 -1.00 2.50 9.39
C LEU A 302 -1.16 1.74 8.06
N SER A 303 -2.36 1.72 7.48
CA SER A 303 -2.65 0.96 6.25
C SER A 303 -1.84 1.45 5.03
N HIS A 304 -1.60 0.54 4.08
CA HIS A 304 -0.88 0.81 2.83
C HIS A 304 0.57 1.34 3.01
N ASN A 305 1.20 1.13 4.16
CA ASN A 305 2.56 1.60 4.45
C ASN A 305 3.69 0.61 4.15
N GLN A 306 3.39 -0.49 3.43
CA GLN A 306 4.36 -1.54 3.06
C GLN A 306 5.00 -2.29 4.25
N ILE A 307 4.44 -2.16 5.45
CA ILE A 307 4.81 -2.89 6.67
C ILE A 307 4.68 -4.40 6.41
N THR A 308 5.71 -5.20 6.70
CA THR A 308 5.78 -6.64 6.40
C THR A 308 5.74 -7.52 7.67
N GLU A 309 6.19 -8.78 7.58
CA GLU A 309 6.24 -9.65 8.76
C GLU A 309 7.44 -9.40 9.68
N ASP A 310 8.47 -8.69 9.21
CA ASP A 310 9.72 -8.46 9.94
C ASP A 310 9.53 -7.49 11.11
N SER A 311 8.74 -6.42 10.93
CA SER A 311 8.26 -5.56 12.04
C SER A 311 7.25 -6.25 12.97
N GLY A 312 6.97 -7.55 12.80
CA GLY A 312 6.10 -8.30 13.68
C GLY A 312 6.51 -8.24 15.16
N GLU A 313 7.80 -8.11 15.47
CA GLU A 313 8.29 -7.91 16.86
C GLU A 313 8.03 -6.48 17.35
N CYS A 314 8.21 -5.49 16.47
CA CYS A 314 7.90 -4.09 16.77
C CYS A 314 6.41 -3.92 17.13
N LEU A 315 5.49 -4.47 16.33
CA LEU A 315 4.06 -4.50 16.67
C LEU A 315 3.76 -5.33 17.94
N GLU A 316 4.47 -6.43 18.15
CA GLU A 316 4.30 -7.24 19.37
C GLU A 316 4.65 -6.42 20.63
N THR A 317 5.74 -5.64 20.61
CA THR A 317 6.11 -4.72 21.70
C THR A 317 5.10 -3.59 21.86
N ILE A 318 4.78 -2.85 20.78
CA ILE A 318 3.83 -1.72 20.81
C ILE A 318 2.49 -2.16 21.42
N LEU A 319 2.00 -3.36 21.08
CA LEU A 319 0.71 -3.87 21.55
C LEU A 319 0.74 -4.54 22.94
N MET A 320 1.92 -4.77 23.53
CA MET A 320 2.05 -5.14 24.95
C MET A 320 2.22 -3.92 25.86
N GLU A 321 2.89 -2.87 25.37
CA GLU A 321 3.22 -1.68 26.14
C GLU A 321 2.12 -0.61 26.05
N ASN A 322 1.64 -0.28 24.84
CA ASN A 322 0.54 0.67 24.66
C ASN A 322 -0.80 0.06 25.13
N LYS A 323 -1.47 0.76 26.04
CA LYS A 323 -2.76 0.36 26.63
C LYS A 323 -3.85 1.42 26.39
N PHE A 324 -3.78 2.12 25.27
CA PHE A 324 -4.64 3.27 24.93
C PHE A 324 -5.26 3.19 23.53
N ILE A 325 -4.60 2.51 22.58
CA ILE A 325 -5.15 2.25 21.24
C ILE A 325 -6.39 1.35 21.34
N GLU A 326 -7.54 1.90 20.94
CA GLU A 326 -8.85 1.23 20.85
C GLU A 326 -9.17 0.77 19.42
N GLU A 327 -8.58 1.41 18.40
CA GLU A 327 -8.79 1.06 16.98
C GLU A 327 -7.46 1.07 16.21
N LEU A 328 -7.17 -0.01 15.51
CA LEU A 328 -5.94 -0.19 14.73
C LEU A 328 -6.24 -0.68 13.32
N ASP A 329 -5.75 0.07 12.32
CA ASP A 329 -5.81 -0.31 10.91
C ASP A 329 -4.41 -0.67 10.39
N LEU A 330 -4.26 -1.95 10.03
CA LEU A 330 -3.09 -2.55 9.42
C LEU A 330 -3.45 -3.17 8.06
N SER A 331 -4.45 -2.66 7.36
CA SER A 331 -4.84 -3.16 6.04
C SER A 331 -3.81 -2.83 4.95
N TRP A 332 -3.73 -3.67 3.92
CA TRP A 332 -2.68 -3.65 2.90
C TRP A 332 -1.24 -3.68 3.49
N SER A 333 -1.02 -4.64 4.38
CA SER A 333 0.26 -4.95 5.02
C SER A 333 0.63 -6.43 4.81
N GLY A 334 1.92 -6.76 4.90
CA GLY A 334 2.50 -8.08 4.59
C GLY A 334 2.17 -9.23 5.56
N PHE A 335 1.17 -9.09 6.43
CA PHE A 335 0.77 -10.09 7.40
C PHE A 335 -0.03 -11.26 6.79
N PHE A 336 0.46 -11.89 5.71
CA PHE A 336 -0.12 -13.10 5.11
C PHE A 336 0.49 -14.42 5.63
N THR A 337 1.60 -14.35 6.37
CA THR A 337 2.40 -15.52 6.77
C THR A 337 2.00 -16.11 8.13
N GLY A 338 2.59 -17.24 8.49
CA GLY A 338 2.42 -17.81 9.83
C GLY A 338 3.29 -17.18 10.92
N GLN A 339 4.39 -16.49 10.56
CA GLN A 339 5.36 -15.99 11.55
C GLN A 339 5.00 -14.58 12.03
N GLY A 340 4.89 -13.60 11.12
CA GLY A 340 4.44 -12.24 11.46
C GLY A 340 3.10 -12.21 12.21
N ASN A 341 2.09 -12.95 11.71
CA ASN A 341 0.81 -13.09 12.42
C ASN A 341 0.95 -13.67 13.84
N ARG A 342 1.90 -14.58 14.09
CA ARG A 342 2.08 -15.14 15.44
C ARG A 342 2.54 -14.07 16.43
N LYS A 343 3.40 -13.16 15.99
CA LYS A 343 3.94 -12.05 16.81
C LYS A 343 2.87 -10.98 17.07
N LEU A 344 2.26 -10.47 15.99
CA LEU A 344 1.12 -9.54 16.04
C LEU A 344 0.01 -10.04 16.99
N PHE A 345 -0.46 -11.28 16.83
CA PHE A 345 -1.52 -11.84 17.67
C PHE A 345 -1.04 -12.31 19.06
N LYS A 346 0.27 -12.29 19.37
CA LYS A 346 0.78 -12.43 20.74
C LYS A 346 0.67 -11.10 21.48
N GLY A 347 1.04 -9.98 20.86
CA GLY A 347 0.81 -8.64 21.42
C GLY A 347 -0.68 -8.35 21.62
N LEU A 348 -1.52 -8.61 20.62
CA LEU A 348 -2.97 -8.45 20.72
C LEU A 348 -3.64 -9.30 21.81
N LEU A 349 -3.03 -10.42 22.23
CA LEU A 349 -3.55 -11.23 23.35
C LEU A 349 -3.29 -10.60 24.74
N VAL A 350 -2.40 -9.61 24.82
CA VAL A 350 -2.11 -8.82 26.04
C VAL A 350 -2.88 -7.50 26.03
N SER A 351 -3.02 -6.86 24.86
CA SER A 351 -3.84 -5.65 24.71
C SER A 351 -5.31 -5.90 25.05
N ASP A 352 -5.80 -5.27 26.11
CA ASP A 352 -7.19 -5.37 26.56
C ASP A 352 -8.09 -4.26 25.99
N ARG A 353 -7.54 -3.19 25.42
CA ARG A 353 -8.33 -2.03 24.95
C ARG A 353 -8.80 -2.10 23.51
N LEU A 354 -8.20 -2.94 22.66
CA LEU A 354 -8.51 -2.94 21.23
C LEU A 354 -9.94 -3.44 20.93
N LYS A 355 -10.75 -2.55 20.36
CA LYS A 355 -12.14 -2.76 19.93
C LYS A 355 -12.26 -2.98 18.43
N VAL A 356 -11.47 -2.28 17.61
CA VAL A 356 -11.53 -2.38 16.14
C VAL A 356 -10.17 -2.81 15.60
N LEU A 357 -10.16 -3.86 14.79
CA LEU A 357 -8.97 -4.35 14.10
C LEU A 357 -9.26 -4.51 12.60
N ASN A 358 -8.59 -3.72 11.76
CA ASN A 358 -8.65 -3.89 10.31
C ASN A 358 -7.38 -4.60 9.79
N LEU A 359 -7.58 -5.75 9.15
CA LEU A 359 -6.58 -6.56 8.46
C LEU A 359 -7.04 -6.92 7.04
N ALA A 360 -7.86 -6.05 6.43
CA ALA A 360 -8.28 -6.19 5.04
C ALA A 360 -7.08 -6.16 4.08
N TRP A 361 -7.21 -6.78 2.91
CA TRP A 361 -6.17 -6.83 1.86
C TRP A 361 -4.84 -7.53 2.22
N ASN A 362 -4.64 -8.00 3.45
CA ASN A 362 -3.38 -8.59 3.94
C ASN A 362 -3.07 -10.00 3.40
N GLY A 363 -3.69 -10.43 2.30
CA GLY A 363 -3.43 -11.72 1.65
C GLY A 363 -3.73 -12.99 2.48
N ILE A 364 -4.35 -12.84 3.66
CA ILE A 364 -4.55 -13.90 4.66
C ILE A 364 -5.42 -15.02 4.08
N GLY A 365 -4.86 -16.22 3.98
CA GLY A 365 -5.58 -17.37 3.44
C GLY A 365 -5.03 -18.73 3.86
N ILE A 366 -3.73 -18.81 4.15
CA ILE A 366 -3.08 -20.04 4.60
C ILE A 366 -3.43 -20.38 6.06
N VAL A 367 -3.51 -21.67 6.37
CA VAL A 367 -3.83 -22.17 7.72
C VAL A 367 -2.87 -21.66 8.81
N PRO A 368 -1.53 -21.54 8.60
CA PRO A 368 -0.62 -20.98 9.59
C PRO A 368 -0.95 -19.54 10.01
N ALA A 369 -1.28 -18.65 9.06
CA ALA A 369 -1.66 -17.26 9.32
C ALA A 369 -2.98 -17.14 10.10
N VAL A 370 -3.91 -18.05 9.80
CA VAL A 370 -5.26 -18.05 10.40
C VAL A 370 -5.31 -18.70 11.79
N LYS A 371 -4.30 -19.49 12.16
CA LYS A 371 -4.22 -20.14 13.49
C LYS A 371 -4.06 -19.11 14.64
N PRO A 372 -3.16 -18.09 14.58
CA PRO A 372 -3.12 -16.99 15.53
C PRO A 372 -4.44 -16.21 15.63
N ILE A 373 -5.01 -15.77 14.49
CA ILE A 373 -6.32 -15.06 14.45
C ILE A 373 -7.40 -15.88 15.17
N THR A 374 -7.49 -17.18 14.89
CA THR A 374 -8.48 -18.09 15.49
C THR A 374 -8.26 -18.28 17.00
N ARG A 375 -7.01 -18.20 17.50
CA ARG A 375 -6.69 -18.24 18.93
C ARG A 375 -7.09 -16.93 19.61
N TYR A 376 -6.74 -15.79 19.01
CA TYR A 376 -7.10 -14.47 19.53
C TYR A 376 -8.62 -14.29 19.62
N LEU A 377 -9.37 -14.63 18.57
CA LEU A 377 -10.83 -14.53 18.54
C LEU A 377 -11.53 -15.31 19.67
N ARG A 378 -10.96 -16.44 20.11
CA ARG A 378 -11.51 -17.26 21.21
C ARG A 378 -11.24 -16.69 22.60
N ASN A 379 -10.22 -15.83 22.71
CA ASN A 379 -9.73 -15.30 23.99
C ASN A 379 -10.09 -13.83 24.20
N SER A 380 -10.21 -13.05 23.12
CA SER A 380 -10.54 -11.62 23.18
C SER A 380 -11.97 -11.41 23.69
N LYS A 381 -12.11 -10.47 24.63
CA LYS A 381 -13.37 -10.11 25.29
C LYS A 381 -13.87 -8.71 24.90
N ASN A 382 -13.01 -7.91 24.27
CA ASN A 382 -13.23 -6.48 24.06
C ASN A 382 -13.20 -6.07 22.57
N LEU A 383 -12.75 -6.96 21.68
CA LEU A 383 -12.83 -6.75 20.23
C LEU A 383 -14.30 -6.73 19.77
N GLU A 384 -14.74 -5.60 19.25
CA GLU A 384 -16.10 -5.35 18.76
C GLU A 384 -16.21 -5.43 17.23
N GLU A 385 -15.17 -5.04 16.49
CA GLU A 385 -15.12 -5.11 15.03
C GLU A 385 -13.83 -5.77 14.53
N LEU A 386 -13.99 -6.69 13.58
CA LEU A 386 -12.89 -7.30 12.83
C LEU A 386 -13.16 -7.21 11.32
N ASP A 387 -12.23 -6.57 10.60
CA ASP A 387 -12.22 -6.55 9.15
C ASP A 387 -11.15 -7.53 8.60
N LEU A 388 -11.63 -8.54 7.88
CA LEU A 388 -10.84 -9.51 7.10
C LEU A 388 -11.32 -9.53 5.64
N SER A 389 -11.90 -8.44 5.14
CA SER A 389 -12.32 -8.31 3.75
C SER A 389 -11.11 -8.33 2.79
N ASN A 390 -11.37 -8.60 1.50
CA ASN A 390 -10.33 -8.57 0.45
C ASN A 390 -9.12 -9.51 0.69
N ASN A 391 -9.32 -10.57 1.48
CA ASN A 391 -8.30 -11.55 1.84
C ASN A 391 -8.45 -12.85 1.01
N ARG A 392 -7.63 -13.86 1.30
CA ARG A 392 -7.57 -15.14 0.57
C ARG A 392 -8.25 -16.29 1.34
N LEU A 393 -9.28 -16.01 2.14
CA LEU A 393 -9.96 -17.02 2.96
C LEU A 393 -10.82 -17.97 2.10
N MET A 394 -10.62 -19.28 2.26
CA MET A 394 -11.38 -20.35 1.61
C MET A 394 -11.25 -21.66 2.40
N GLY A 395 -12.17 -22.62 2.23
CA GLY A 395 -11.99 -23.99 2.70
C GLY A 395 -11.68 -24.10 4.20
N LYS A 396 -10.47 -24.59 4.51
CA LYS A 396 -10.01 -24.80 5.88
C LYS A 396 -9.81 -23.49 6.66
N SER A 397 -9.30 -22.42 6.03
CA SER A 397 -9.08 -21.15 6.73
C SER A 397 -10.39 -20.45 7.10
N LEU A 398 -11.36 -20.41 6.18
CA LEU A 398 -12.68 -19.85 6.50
C LEU A 398 -13.39 -20.64 7.61
N ARG A 399 -13.30 -21.98 7.60
CA ARG A 399 -13.83 -22.82 8.69
C ARG A 399 -13.18 -22.50 10.03
N MET A 400 -11.86 -22.28 10.07
CA MET A 400 -11.16 -21.88 11.31
C MET A 400 -11.63 -20.51 11.81
N ILE A 401 -11.66 -19.48 10.94
CA ILE A 401 -12.21 -18.15 11.27
C ILE A 401 -13.64 -18.25 11.79
N ARG A 402 -14.52 -19.05 11.15
CA ARG A 402 -15.86 -19.33 11.66
C ARG A 402 -15.82 -19.90 13.08
N THR A 403 -14.95 -20.85 13.42
CA THR A 403 -14.86 -21.37 14.81
C THR A 403 -14.35 -20.33 15.81
N GLY A 404 -13.51 -19.39 15.38
CA GLY A 404 -13.10 -18.24 16.20
C GLY A 404 -14.32 -17.36 16.51
N ILE A 405 -14.99 -16.86 15.47
CA ILE A 405 -16.19 -16.02 15.59
C ILE A 405 -17.32 -16.73 16.36
N ASN A 406 -17.49 -18.05 16.17
CA ASN A 406 -18.55 -18.81 16.82
C ASN A 406 -18.40 -18.82 18.36
N ASN A 407 -17.15 -18.90 18.84
CA ASN A 407 -16.82 -18.94 20.26
C ASN A 407 -16.54 -17.55 20.84
N ASN A 408 -16.55 -16.51 20.01
CA ASN A 408 -16.45 -15.12 20.44
C ASN A 408 -17.85 -14.57 20.82
N HIS A 409 -17.88 -13.76 21.87
CA HIS A 409 -19.09 -13.14 22.42
C HIS A 409 -18.95 -11.61 22.62
N SER A 410 -17.89 -10.99 22.06
CA SER A 410 -17.64 -9.55 22.11
C SER A 410 -17.93 -8.85 20.77
N LEU A 411 -17.65 -9.53 19.66
CA LEU A 411 -17.80 -9.03 18.30
C LEU A 411 -19.24 -8.61 18.03
N LYS A 412 -19.37 -7.36 17.56
CA LYS A 412 -20.58 -6.71 17.05
C LYS A 412 -20.62 -6.74 15.52
N VAL A 413 -19.45 -6.56 14.89
CA VAL A 413 -19.28 -6.42 13.44
C VAL A 413 -18.17 -7.36 12.96
N VAL A 414 -18.41 -8.09 11.87
CA VAL A 414 -17.39 -8.88 11.17
C VAL A 414 -17.50 -8.63 9.68
N LYS A 415 -16.39 -8.31 9.02
CA LYS A 415 -16.34 -8.12 7.56
C LYS A 415 -15.47 -9.20 6.91
N LEU A 416 -16.05 -9.89 5.94
CA LEU A 416 -15.50 -11.03 5.19
C LEU A 416 -15.81 -10.93 3.67
N GLY A 417 -16.20 -9.75 3.18
CA GLY A 417 -16.44 -9.50 1.75
C GLY A 417 -15.16 -9.62 0.90
N ASN A 418 -15.32 -9.66 -0.43
CA ASN A 418 -14.22 -9.75 -1.41
C ASN A 418 -13.17 -10.85 -1.14
N ASN A 419 -13.55 -11.94 -0.47
CA ASN A 419 -12.68 -13.10 -0.27
C ASN A 419 -12.89 -14.13 -1.40
N ILE A 420 -12.30 -15.32 -1.28
CA ILE A 420 -12.29 -16.35 -2.35
C ILE A 420 -13.01 -17.65 -1.94
N TYR A 421 -14.02 -17.53 -1.08
CA TYR A 421 -14.86 -18.65 -0.65
C TYR A 421 -16.10 -18.86 -1.55
N THR A 422 -16.56 -20.10 -1.60
CA THR A 422 -17.66 -20.52 -2.48
C THR A 422 -19.05 -20.12 -1.96
N PRO A 423 -20.10 -20.11 -2.81
CA PRO A 423 -21.48 -19.86 -2.37
C PRO A 423 -22.03 -20.85 -1.32
N ASP A 424 -21.50 -22.08 -1.28
CA ASP A 424 -21.77 -23.07 -0.23
C ASP A 424 -21.11 -22.69 1.10
N GLU A 425 -19.92 -22.10 1.05
CA GLU A 425 -19.22 -21.61 2.23
C GLU A 425 -19.80 -20.29 2.74
N ALA A 426 -20.31 -19.44 1.86
CA ALA A 426 -21.11 -18.28 2.22
C ALA A 426 -22.44 -18.69 2.89
N HIS A 427 -23.13 -19.73 2.37
CA HIS A 427 -24.26 -20.35 3.06
C HIS A 427 -23.85 -20.90 4.44
N PHE A 428 -22.68 -21.55 4.53
CA PHE A 428 -22.12 -22.03 5.79
C PHE A 428 -21.87 -20.89 6.78
N LEU A 429 -21.35 -19.72 6.37
CA LEU A 429 -21.24 -18.54 7.25
C LEU A 429 -22.61 -18.07 7.76
N LEU A 430 -23.65 -18.04 6.92
CA LEU A 430 -25.00 -17.66 7.32
C LEU A 430 -25.58 -18.59 8.40
N THR A 431 -25.29 -19.91 8.38
CA THR A 431 -25.77 -20.82 9.43
C THR A 431 -25.21 -20.49 10.82
N MET A 432 -24.02 -19.88 10.91
CA MET A 432 -23.45 -19.42 12.18
C MET A 432 -24.25 -18.24 12.74
N LEU A 433 -24.44 -17.18 11.93
CA LEU A 433 -25.17 -15.99 12.36
C LEU A 433 -26.63 -16.29 12.71
N ALA A 434 -27.25 -17.22 11.98
CA ALA A 434 -28.62 -17.70 12.22
C ALA A 434 -28.76 -18.60 13.47
N GLY A 435 -27.65 -19.03 14.08
CA GLY A 435 -27.61 -19.71 15.38
C GLY A 435 -27.39 -18.76 16.55
N LYS A 436 -26.55 -17.73 16.35
CA LYS A 436 -26.12 -16.71 17.32
C LYS A 436 -27.22 -15.72 17.77
N SER A 437 -28.41 -16.20 18.15
CA SER A 437 -29.59 -15.36 18.41
C SER A 437 -29.43 -14.34 19.54
N LYS A 438 -28.65 -14.65 20.60
CA LYS A 438 -28.42 -13.78 21.76
C LYS A 438 -27.07 -13.04 21.76
N ASP A 439 -26.19 -13.32 20.81
CA ASP A 439 -24.85 -12.70 20.76
C ASP A 439 -24.87 -11.27 20.20
N PRO A 440 -23.92 -10.39 20.58
CA PRO A 440 -23.86 -9.01 20.09
C PRO A 440 -23.54 -8.87 18.60
N LEU A 441 -23.04 -9.93 17.94
CA LEU A 441 -22.68 -9.97 16.52
C LEU A 441 -23.92 -9.72 15.65
N HIS A 442 -24.11 -8.49 15.21
CA HIS A 442 -25.30 -8.03 14.50
C HIS A 442 -25.03 -7.56 13.07
N HIS A 443 -23.77 -7.39 12.68
CA HIS A 443 -23.38 -7.13 11.30
C HIS A 443 -22.39 -8.18 10.79
N LEU A 444 -22.69 -8.72 9.60
CA LEU A 444 -21.79 -9.57 8.82
C LEU A 444 -21.70 -9.05 7.39
N ASP A 445 -20.56 -8.47 7.02
CA ASP A 445 -20.33 -8.02 5.65
C ASP A 445 -19.75 -9.16 4.79
N MET A 446 -20.46 -9.56 3.76
CA MET A 446 -20.03 -10.48 2.69
C MET A 446 -20.20 -9.80 1.31
N ALA A 447 -19.87 -8.51 1.22
CA ALA A 447 -19.85 -7.75 -0.03
C ALA A 447 -19.17 -8.51 -1.18
N ASN A 448 -19.76 -8.43 -2.38
CA ASN A 448 -19.35 -9.14 -3.59
C ASN A 448 -19.37 -10.68 -3.51
N MET A 449 -19.72 -11.27 -2.36
CA MET A 449 -19.83 -12.72 -2.20
C MET A 449 -21.25 -13.17 -2.53
N TYR A 450 -21.33 -14.15 -3.41
CA TYR A 450 -22.59 -14.69 -3.92
C TYR A 450 -23.06 -15.87 -3.05
N ILE A 451 -24.36 -15.94 -2.80
CA ILE A 451 -25.00 -17.05 -2.06
C ILE A 451 -25.94 -17.85 -2.95
N LYS A 452 -26.14 -19.14 -2.64
CA LYS A 452 -27.15 -19.96 -3.30
C LYS A 452 -28.57 -19.50 -2.97
N LYS A 453 -29.50 -19.80 -3.87
CA LYS A 453 -30.97 -19.65 -3.71
C LYS A 453 -31.47 -20.28 -2.40
N ASP A 454 -30.89 -21.40 -1.98
CA ASP A 454 -31.21 -22.14 -0.76
C ASP A 454 -30.87 -21.40 0.55
N SER A 455 -30.08 -20.32 0.47
CA SER A 455 -29.80 -19.43 1.60
C SER A 455 -30.96 -18.48 1.94
N LYS A 456 -31.95 -18.31 1.05
CA LYS A 456 -33.08 -17.37 1.25
C LYS A 456 -33.86 -17.59 2.57
N PRO A 457 -34.16 -18.83 3.02
CA PRO A 457 -34.81 -19.05 4.32
C PRO A 457 -33.93 -18.63 5.51
N ILE A 458 -32.61 -18.82 5.39
CA ILE A 458 -31.65 -18.45 6.44
C ILE A 458 -31.55 -16.92 6.57
N LEU A 459 -31.52 -16.19 5.44
CA LEU A 459 -31.59 -14.72 5.46
C LEU A 459 -32.85 -14.22 6.17
N LYS A 460 -34.03 -14.80 5.88
CA LYS A 460 -35.27 -14.46 6.60
C LYS A 460 -35.16 -14.72 8.10
N LYS A 461 -34.56 -15.84 8.52
CA LYS A 461 -34.31 -16.14 9.93
C LYS A 461 -33.38 -15.10 10.59
N ILE A 462 -32.32 -14.68 9.90
CA ILE A 462 -31.38 -13.66 10.38
C ILE A 462 -32.06 -12.29 10.51
N GLN A 463 -32.88 -11.90 9.53
CA GLN A 463 -33.67 -10.68 9.56
C GLN A 463 -34.68 -10.66 10.72
N ASN A 464 -35.35 -11.79 10.99
CA ASN A 464 -36.25 -11.94 12.14
C ASN A 464 -35.52 -11.80 13.50
N ILE A 465 -34.23 -12.14 13.55
CA ILE A 465 -33.34 -11.97 14.73
C ILE A 465 -32.80 -10.51 14.80
N ARG A 466 -33.26 -9.62 13.91
CA ARG A 466 -32.82 -8.21 13.76
C ARG A 466 -31.33 -8.05 13.44
N LYS A 467 -30.73 -9.04 12.77
CA LYS A 467 -29.32 -9.02 12.35
C LYS A 467 -29.19 -8.63 10.89
N THR A 468 -28.13 -7.89 10.59
CA THR A 468 -27.84 -7.32 9.27
C THR A 468 -26.76 -8.13 8.57
N VAL A 469 -26.95 -8.36 7.27
CA VAL A 469 -25.97 -9.04 6.41
C VAL A 469 -25.92 -8.31 5.08
N LYS A 470 -24.72 -7.95 4.65
CA LYS A 470 -24.45 -7.41 3.30
C LYS A 470 -23.92 -8.56 2.44
N ILE A 471 -24.44 -8.70 1.22
CA ILE A 471 -24.08 -9.78 0.29
C ILE A 471 -23.81 -9.20 -1.11
N GLY A 472 -23.00 -9.87 -1.93
CA GLY A 472 -22.82 -9.50 -3.34
C GLY A 472 -24.03 -9.79 -4.20
N GLY A 473 -24.71 -10.92 -3.97
CA GLY A 473 -25.92 -11.28 -4.70
C GLY A 473 -26.39 -12.69 -4.39
N ILE A 474 -27.54 -13.05 -4.96
CA ILE A 474 -28.08 -14.43 -4.90
C ILE A 474 -27.98 -15.04 -6.29
N LEU A 475 -27.27 -16.17 -6.40
CA LEU A 475 -27.24 -16.93 -7.65
C LEU A 475 -28.62 -17.50 -7.93
N SER A 476 -29.11 -17.21 -9.14
CA SER A 476 -30.21 -17.94 -9.75
C SER A 476 -29.69 -19.24 -10.36
N ASP A 477 -30.58 -20.20 -10.60
CA ASP A 477 -30.22 -21.50 -11.18
C ASP A 477 -29.97 -21.35 -12.69
N TYR A 478 -28.82 -20.77 -13.05
CA TYR A 478 -28.41 -20.61 -14.42
C TYR A 478 -27.92 -21.94 -14.98
N GLU A 479 -28.77 -22.60 -15.78
CA GLU A 479 -28.35 -23.70 -16.64
C GLU A 479 -27.29 -23.18 -17.63
N VAL A 480 -26.06 -23.68 -17.51
CA VAL A 480 -25.01 -23.38 -18.49
C VAL A 480 -25.26 -24.23 -19.73
N TYR A 481 -25.93 -23.63 -20.71
CA TYR A 481 -26.16 -24.21 -22.05
C TYR A 481 -24.82 -24.36 -22.81
N GLY A 482 -24.08 -25.42 -22.45
CA GLY A 482 -22.89 -25.84 -23.17
C GLY A 482 -23.21 -26.28 -24.60
N PRO A 483 -22.25 -26.22 -25.54
CA PRO A 483 -22.47 -26.60 -26.92
C PRO A 483 -22.76 -28.11 -27.02
N ASP A 484 -23.80 -28.47 -27.78
CA ASP A 484 -24.23 -29.86 -27.95
C ASP A 484 -23.10 -30.73 -28.51
N THR A 485 -22.59 -31.61 -27.65
CA THR A 485 -21.45 -32.49 -27.94
C THR A 485 -21.78 -33.56 -28.98
N LYS A 486 -23.05 -34.02 -29.07
CA LYS A 486 -23.48 -34.95 -30.13
C LYS A 486 -23.46 -34.26 -31.48
N LYS A 487 -24.08 -33.07 -31.56
CA LYS A 487 -24.12 -32.26 -32.78
C LYS A 487 -22.71 -31.94 -33.28
N LEU A 488 -21.81 -31.49 -32.40
CA LEU A 488 -20.40 -31.23 -32.72
C LEU A 488 -19.67 -32.48 -33.25
N ILE A 489 -19.89 -33.65 -32.66
CA ILE A 489 -19.31 -34.92 -33.14
C ILE A 489 -19.84 -35.27 -34.54
N TYR A 490 -21.13 -35.08 -34.80
CA TYR A 490 -21.71 -35.31 -36.12
C TYR A 490 -21.20 -34.32 -37.18
N GLU A 491 -21.09 -33.04 -36.86
CA GLU A 491 -20.52 -32.01 -37.74
C GLU A 491 -19.05 -32.31 -38.05
N ARG A 492 -18.25 -32.69 -37.05
CA ARG A 492 -16.85 -33.11 -37.23
C ARG A 492 -16.74 -34.33 -38.13
N CYS A 493 -17.60 -35.33 -37.95
CA CYS A 493 -17.68 -36.52 -38.80
C CYS A 493 -18.05 -36.17 -40.25
N LYS A 494 -19.05 -35.31 -40.49
CA LYS A 494 -19.42 -34.81 -41.83
C LYS A 494 -18.25 -34.06 -42.49
N TYR A 495 -17.61 -33.15 -41.77
CA TYR A 495 -16.48 -32.35 -42.27
C TYR A 495 -15.29 -33.21 -42.70
N LEU A 496 -14.81 -34.13 -41.85
CA LEU A 496 -13.64 -34.96 -42.15
C LEU A 496 -13.84 -35.84 -43.39
N LEU A 497 -15.07 -36.28 -43.66
CA LEU A 497 -15.41 -37.11 -44.82
C LEU A 497 -15.64 -36.33 -46.12
N LEU A 498 -15.94 -35.03 -46.03
CA LEU A 498 -16.06 -34.11 -47.16
C LEU A 498 -14.75 -33.37 -47.49
N LYS A 499 -13.79 -33.29 -46.55
CA LYS A 499 -12.45 -32.71 -46.69
C LYS A 499 -11.57 -33.24 -47.85
N PRO A 500 -11.70 -34.49 -48.37
CA PRO A 500 -10.84 -34.98 -49.45
C PRO A 500 -11.00 -34.23 -50.80
N LYS A 501 -9.91 -33.66 -51.34
CA LYS A 501 -9.90 -32.95 -52.64
C LYS A 501 -10.42 -33.78 -53.83
N ARG A 502 -10.25 -35.11 -53.84
CA ARG A 502 -10.70 -35.99 -54.94
C ARG A 502 -12.19 -36.38 -54.74
N PRO A 503 -13.11 -36.10 -55.69
CA PRO A 503 -14.56 -36.34 -55.49
C PRO A 503 -14.93 -37.81 -55.30
N LYS A 504 -14.17 -38.76 -55.87
CA LYS A 504 -14.35 -40.21 -55.64
C LYS A 504 -13.98 -40.66 -54.21
N ALA A 505 -13.28 -39.81 -53.45
CA ALA A 505 -12.82 -40.08 -52.09
C ALA A 505 -13.62 -39.33 -51.01
N LYS A 506 -14.44 -38.34 -51.39
CA LYS A 506 -15.44 -37.77 -50.48
C LYS A 506 -16.47 -38.84 -50.11
N LYS A 507 -16.94 -38.80 -48.88
CA LYS A 507 -18.02 -39.65 -48.35
C LYS A 507 -19.01 -38.76 -47.62
N ASP A 508 -20.27 -39.15 -47.65
CA ASP A 508 -21.24 -38.60 -46.73
C ASP A 508 -21.26 -39.45 -45.45
N PHE A 509 -21.46 -38.80 -44.31
CA PHE A 509 -21.63 -39.47 -43.03
C PHE A 509 -23.07 -39.97 -42.85
N GLY A 510 -24.07 -39.25 -43.36
CA GLY A 510 -25.46 -39.66 -43.30
C GLY A 510 -25.72 -40.95 -44.10
N HIS A 511 -25.13 -41.05 -45.31
CA HIS A 511 -25.12 -42.30 -46.08
C HIS A 511 -24.36 -43.47 -45.42
N PHE A 512 -23.57 -43.21 -44.36
CA PHE A 512 -22.96 -44.26 -43.54
C PHE A 512 -23.92 -44.69 -42.43
N ILE A 513 -24.44 -43.73 -41.65
CA ILE A 513 -25.41 -43.97 -40.56
C ILE A 513 -26.65 -44.70 -41.07
N LEU A 514 -27.30 -44.21 -42.13
CA LEU A 514 -28.44 -44.86 -42.81
C LEU A 514 -28.08 -46.14 -43.59
N SER A 515 -26.97 -46.77 -43.25
CA SER A 515 -26.52 -48.02 -43.85
C SER A 515 -25.87 -48.97 -42.84
N LEU A 516 -26.06 -48.68 -41.55
CA LEU A 516 -25.98 -49.62 -40.44
C LEU A 516 -27.28 -50.46 -40.44
N PRO A 517 -27.24 -51.73 -40.00
CA PRO A 517 -28.43 -52.56 -39.80
C PRO A 517 -29.25 -52.13 -38.57
N ASP A 518 -30.53 -52.50 -38.57
CA ASP A 518 -31.51 -52.20 -37.52
C ASP A 518 -31.37 -53.03 -36.23
N ASN A 519 -30.24 -53.73 -36.06
CA ASN A 519 -29.92 -54.56 -34.90
C ASN A 519 -28.66 -54.04 -34.20
N PRO A 520 -28.54 -54.13 -32.85
CA PRO A 520 -27.32 -53.79 -32.14
C PRO A 520 -26.10 -54.62 -32.60
N ILE A 521 -24.91 -53.99 -32.63
CA ILE A 521 -23.71 -54.54 -33.28
C ILE A 521 -22.53 -54.61 -32.29
N SER A 522 -21.63 -55.58 -32.45
CA SER A 522 -20.35 -55.58 -31.73
C SER A 522 -19.44 -54.41 -32.15
N ILE A 523 -18.56 -53.98 -31.25
CA ILE A 523 -17.55 -52.94 -31.52
C ILE A 523 -16.64 -53.34 -32.69
N GLU A 524 -16.35 -54.64 -32.85
CA GLU A 524 -15.57 -55.13 -33.98
C GLU A 524 -16.31 -55.03 -35.31
N ASP A 525 -17.58 -55.44 -35.35
CA ASP A 525 -18.34 -55.51 -36.59
C ASP A 525 -18.68 -54.10 -37.10
N PHE A 526 -18.91 -53.13 -36.19
CA PHE A 526 -18.94 -51.71 -36.53
C PHE A 526 -17.62 -51.24 -37.17
N LYS A 527 -16.47 -51.62 -36.60
CA LYS A 527 -15.14 -51.37 -37.19
C LYS A 527 -14.93 -52.11 -38.54
N LYS A 528 -15.54 -53.29 -38.74
CA LYS A 528 -15.56 -54.02 -40.04
C LYS A 528 -16.44 -53.28 -41.07
N ILE A 529 -17.59 -52.72 -40.69
CA ILE A 529 -18.47 -51.93 -41.58
C ILE A 529 -17.76 -50.64 -42.03
N LEU A 530 -17.10 -49.90 -41.13
CA LEU A 530 -16.28 -48.72 -41.47
C LEU A 530 -15.19 -49.06 -42.51
N LYS A 531 -14.45 -50.16 -42.30
CA LYS A 531 -13.46 -50.70 -43.25
C LYS A 531 -14.11 -51.04 -44.60
N LYS A 532 -15.26 -51.76 -44.61
CA LYS A 532 -16.02 -52.19 -45.80
C LYS A 532 -16.54 -51.01 -46.63
N LYS A 533 -17.00 -49.92 -45.99
CA LYS A 533 -17.45 -48.68 -46.64
C LYS A 533 -16.29 -47.78 -47.12
N LYS A 534 -15.04 -48.17 -46.83
CA LYS A 534 -13.77 -47.46 -47.10
C LYS A 534 -13.66 -46.12 -46.36
N ILE A 535 -14.24 -46.03 -45.16
CA ILE A 535 -14.17 -44.86 -44.27
C ILE A 535 -12.88 -44.96 -43.46
N LYS A 536 -11.76 -44.57 -44.08
CA LYS A 536 -10.40 -44.62 -43.51
C LYS A 536 -9.88 -43.27 -42.99
N LYS A 537 -10.76 -42.28 -42.80
CA LYS A 537 -10.40 -40.86 -42.51
C LYS A 537 -11.16 -40.24 -41.33
N LEU A 538 -11.83 -41.04 -40.51
CA LEU A 538 -12.25 -40.60 -39.18
C LEU A 538 -11.13 -40.91 -38.20
N ASP A 539 -10.88 -39.97 -37.30
CA ASP A 539 -9.87 -40.11 -36.24
C ASP A 539 -10.29 -41.24 -35.27
N LYS A 540 -9.33 -42.02 -34.76
CA LYS A 540 -9.62 -43.21 -33.93
C LYS A 540 -10.49 -42.85 -32.72
N ASP A 541 -10.15 -41.74 -32.08
CA ASP A 541 -10.73 -41.29 -30.83
C ASP A 541 -12.14 -40.75 -31.05
N LEU A 542 -12.36 -40.00 -32.14
CA LEU A 542 -13.70 -39.55 -32.56
C LEU A 542 -14.65 -40.73 -32.83
N VAL A 543 -14.15 -41.82 -33.43
CA VAL A 543 -14.93 -43.05 -33.60
C VAL A 543 -15.19 -43.73 -32.25
N GLN A 544 -14.24 -43.72 -31.32
CA GLN A 544 -14.41 -44.29 -29.97
C GLN A 544 -15.43 -43.49 -29.14
N THR A 545 -15.38 -42.15 -29.15
CA THR A 545 -16.40 -41.29 -28.53
C THR A 545 -17.79 -41.56 -29.10
N LEU A 546 -17.90 -41.66 -30.43
CA LEU A 546 -19.17 -41.98 -31.10
C LEU A 546 -19.71 -43.37 -30.70
N MET A 547 -18.85 -44.40 -30.60
CA MET A 547 -19.28 -45.73 -30.16
C MET A 547 -19.68 -45.74 -28.67
N ASN A 548 -18.99 -44.97 -27.81
CA ASN A 548 -19.28 -44.89 -26.39
C ASN A 548 -20.64 -44.21 -26.11
N LEU A 549 -21.00 -43.17 -26.88
CA LEU A 549 -22.27 -42.45 -26.74
C LEU A 549 -23.53 -43.30 -27.01
N PHE A 550 -23.38 -44.40 -27.75
CA PHE A 550 -24.48 -45.29 -28.14
C PHE A 550 -24.23 -46.74 -27.70
N MET A 551 -23.50 -46.94 -26.59
CA MET A 551 -23.19 -48.27 -26.06
C MET A 551 -24.27 -48.74 -25.07
N ASN A 552 -24.96 -49.83 -25.41
CA ASN A 552 -25.92 -50.50 -24.53
C ASN A 552 -25.23 -51.28 -23.41
N LYS A 553 -25.97 -51.58 -22.33
CA LYS A 553 -25.51 -52.35 -21.14
C LYS A 553 -24.83 -53.70 -21.46
N LYS A 554 -25.03 -54.26 -22.66
CA LYS A 554 -24.38 -55.48 -23.17
C LYS A 554 -23.09 -55.23 -23.98
N HIS A 555 -22.49 -54.03 -23.89
CA HIS A 555 -21.31 -53.61 -24.65
C HIS A 555 -21.48 -53.71 -26.19
N GLN A 556 -22.71 -53.48 -26.66
CA GLN A 556 -23.09 -53.46 -28.08
C GLN A 556 -23.51 -52.04 -28.47
N ILE A 557 -23.24 -51.65 -29.71
CA ILE A 557 -23.57 -50.32 -30.25
C ILE A 557 -25.03 -50.36 -30.75
N ASP A 558 -25.87 -49.50 -30.19
CA ASP A 558 -27.27 -49.36 -30.59
C ASP A 558 -27.40 -48.55 -31.88
N CYS A 559 -27.37 -49.28 -33.01
CA CYS A 559 -27.48 -48.68 -34.33
C CYS A 559 -28.85 -48.04 -34.60
N PRO A 560 -30.00 -48.64 -34.19
CA PRO A 560 -31.30 -47.98 -34.25
C PRO A 560 -31.36 -46.63 -33.51
N ASN A 561 -30.79 -46.55 -32.30
CA ASN A 561 -30.79 -45.32 -31.52
C ASN A 561 -29.83 -44.27 -32.11
N LEU A 562 -28.65 -44.68 -32.59
CA LEU A 562 -27.71 -43.83 -33.32
C LEU A 562 -28.33 -43.27 -34.62
N ILE A 563 -29.10 -44.09 -35.35
CA ILE A 563 -29.85 -43.63 -36.54
C ILE A 563 -30.91 -42.61 -36.13
N ARG A 564 -31.73 -42.91 -35.12
CA ARG A 564 -32.79 -41.99 -34.65
C ARG A 564 -32.23 -40.65 -34.20
N ASP A 565 -31.23 -40.68 -33.33
CA ASP A 565 -30.57 -39.49 -32.78
C ASP A 565 -29.95 -38.64 -33.90
N TYR A 566 -29.24 -39.25 -34.87
CA TYR A 566 -28.71 -38.54 -36.03
C TYR A 566 -29.79 -37.88 -36.89
N MET A 567 -30.93 -38.56 -37.12
CA MET A 567 -32.03 -38.03 -37.93
C MET A 567 -32.78 -36.88 -37.25
N THR A 568 -32.79 -36.79 -35.91
CA THR A 568 -33.26 -35.60 -35.18
C THR A 568 -32.51 -34.33 -35.59
N TYR A 569 -31.20 -34.44 -35.86
CA TYR A 569 -30.37 -33.30 -36.29
C TYR A 569 -30.31 -33.10 -37.82
N TYR A 570 -30.61 -34.14 -38.61
CA TYR A 570 -30.45 -34.13 -40.08
C TYR A 570 -31.56 -34.91 -40.81
N PRO A 571 -32.83 -34.47 -40.73
CA PRO A 571 -33.98 -35.20 -41.28
C PRO A 571 -33.92 -35.38 -42.81
N ASP A 572 -33.33 -34.43 -43.55
CA ASP A 572 -33.21 -34.48 -45.02
C ASP A 572 -32.22 -35.53 -45.55
N THR A 573 -31.60 -36.31 -44.66
CA THR A 573 -30.63 -37.32 -45.07
C THR A 573 -31.33 -38.48 -45.78
N GLN A 574 -31.09 -38.62 -47.09
CA GLN A 574 -31.65 -39.72 -47.90
C GLN A 574 -30.54 -40.53 -48.58
N LEU A 575 -30.77 -41.82 -48.84
CA LEU A 575 -29.82 -42.66 -49.57
C LEU A 575 -29.79 -42.31 -51.08
N PRO A 576 -28.62 -42.37 -51.74
CA PRO A 576 -28.49 -41.92 -53.12
C PRO A 576 -29.21 -42.89 -54.08
N PRO A 577 -29.95 -42.38 -55.10
CA PRO A 577 -30.80 -43.21 -55.94
C PRO A 577 -30.00 -44.29 -56.70
N PRO A 578 -30.58 -45.49 -56.90
CA PRO A 578 -29.91 -46.62 -57.52
C PRO A 578 -29.48 -46.29 -58.96
N LYS A 579 -28.20 -46.49 -59.26
CA LYS A 579 -27.62 -46.07 -60.55
C LYS A 579 -28.29 -46.83 -61.72
N PRO A 580 -28.82 -46.13 -62.74
CA PRO A 580 -29.49 -46.77 -63.86
C PRO A 580 -28.54 -47.69 -64.64
N LYS A 581 -29.01 -48.89 -64.99
CA LYS A 581 -28.27 -49.95 -65.71
C LYS A 581 -27.94 -49.51 -67.15
N LYS A 582 -26.88 -48.70 -67.33
CA LYS A 582 -26.46 -48.18 -68.65
C LYS A 582 -26.00 -49.29 -69.60
N SER A 583 -26.85 -49.65 -70.57
CA SER A 583 -26.59 -50.69 -71.57
C SER A 583 -25.37 -50.36 -72.46
N LYS A 584 -24.57 -51.37 -72.80
CA LYS A 584 -23.23 -51.20 -73.39
C LYS A 584 -23.23 -50.51 -74.77
N LYS A 585 -24.34 -50.53 -75.53
CA LYS A 585 -24.41 -50.02 -76.92
C LYS A 585 -24.18 -48.49 -77.06
N LYS A 586 -24.71 -47.63 -76.18
CA LYS A 586 -24.55 -46.15 -76.33
C LYS A 586 -23.11 -45.64 -76.14
N LYS A 587 -22.21 -46.40 -75.50
CA LYS A 587 -20.79 -46.00 -75.30
C LYS A 587 -19.96 -46.01 -76.59
N ARG A 588 -20.31 -46.82 -77.61
CA ARG A 588 -19.49 -47.02 -78.82
C ARG A 588 -19.67 -45.90 -79.85
N LYS A 589 -20.89 -45.34 -80.01
CA LYS A 589 -21.15 -44.18 -80.90
C LYS A 589 -20.45 -42.89 -80.41
N LYS A 590 -20.58 -42.52 -79.13
CA LYS A 590 -19.97 -41.27 -78.61
C LYS A 590 -18.43 -41.25 -78.64
N ARG A 591 -17.76 -42.41 -78.73
CA ARG A 591 -16.28 -42.50 -78.82
C ARG A 591 -15.76 -42.21 -80.23
N LYS A 592 -16.43 -42.72 -81.29
CA LYS A 592 -16.07 -42.42 -82.69
C LYS A 592 -16.26 -40.95 -83.06
N ALA A 593 -17.24 -40.26 -82.46
CA ALA A 593 -17.46 -38.83 -82.70
C ALA A 593 -16.30 -37.96 -82.18
N LYS A 594 -15.80 -38.19 -80.96
CA LYS A 594 -14.73 -37.36 -80.37
C LYS A 594 -13.41 -37.47 -81.16
N GLN A 595 -13.03 -38.69 -81.55
CA GLN A 595 -11.80 -38.93 -82.32
C GLN A 595 -11.79 -38.29 -83.73
N LYS A 596 -12.96 -37.98 -84.32
CA LYS A 596 -13.02 -37.25 -85.60
C LYS A 596 -12.84 -35.73 -85.43
N ILE A 597 -13.11 -35.19 -84.23
CA ILE A 597 -12.91 -33.77 -83.89
C ILE A 597 -11.47 -33.54 -83.42
N GLU A 598 -10.92 -34.43 -82.59
CA GLU A 598 -9.53 -34.34 -82.10
C GLU A 598 -8.49 -34.34 -83.24
N LYS A 599 -8.80 -34.98 -84.40
CA LYS A 599 -7.95 -34.95 -85.60
C LYS A 599 -8.05 -33.69 -86.47
N LEU A 600 -9.05 -32.83 -86.27
CA LEU A 600 -9.20 -31.58 -87.03
C LEU A 600 -8.45 -30.41 -86.38
N ILE A 601 -8.32 -30.43 -85.04
CA ILE A 601 -7.67 -29.36 -84.28
C ILE A 601 -6.13 -29.42 -84.44
N GLN A 602 -5.54 -30.62 -84.41
CA GLN A 602 -4.08 -30.82 -84.50
C GLN A 602 -3.42 -30.44 -85.84
N VAL A 603 -4.17 -29.88 -86.80
CA VAL A 603 -3.64 -29.45 -88.11
C VAL A 603 -3.43 -27.92 -88.17
N GLN A 604 -4.08 -27.13 -87.30
CA GLN A 604 -4.01 -25.66 -87.36
C GLN A 604 -2.97 -25.05 -86.40
N ASP A 605 -2.57 -25.78 -85.36
CA ASP A 605 -1.69 -25.26 -84.29
C ASP A 605 -0.18 -25.39 -84.60
N LEU A 606 0.22 -25.75 -85.82
CA LEU A 606 1.62 -26.00 -86.22
C LEU A 606 2.24 -24.92 -87.13
N GLU A 607 1.46 -23.96 -87.64
CA GLU A 607 1.94 -22.96 -88.62
C GLU A 607 2.36 -21.62 -88.00
N ASN A 608 2.19 -21.42 -86.69
CA ASN A 608 2.32 -20.12 -86.01
C ASN A 608 3.40 -20.06 -84.90
N ALA A 609 4.51 -20.80 -85.04
CA ALA A 609 5.46 -21.03 -83.95
C ALA A 609 6.96 -20.78 -84.26
N GLU A 610 7.28 -19.91 -85.22
CA GLU A 610 8.67 -19.45 -85.46
C GLU A 610 8.80 -17.91 -85.50
N GLN A 611 9.14 -17.28 -84.36
CA GLN A 611 10.07 -16.13 -84.35
C GLN A 611 10.51 -15.67 -82.94
N LYS A 612 11.80 -15.29 -82.87
CA LYS A 612 12.52 -14.53 -81.82
C LYS A 612 12.82 -15.22 -80.48
N ILE A 613 13.98 -14.81 -79.95
CA ILE A 613 14.91 -15.52 -79.05
C ILE A 613 15.81 -14.43 -78.38
N LEU A 614 16.51 -14.78 -77.28
CA LEU A 614 17.52 -14.02 -76.50
C LEU A 614 17.00 -13.00 -75.44
N PRO A 615 17.79 -12.67 -74.39
CA PRO A 615 17.28 -12.36 -73.03
C PRO A 615 17.91 -11.09 -72.40
N ASP A 616 17.81 -10.89 -71.07
CA ASP A 616 19.02 -10.87 -70.21
C ASP A 616 18.73 -11.11 -68.69
N GLN A 617 19.66 -10.72 -67.80
CA GLN A 617 19.93 -11.28 -66.46
C GLN A 617 19.31 -10.57 -65.21
N HIS A 618 19.59 -11.17 -64.04
CA HIS A 618 19.50 -10.71 -62.63
C HIS A 618 20.31 -9.39 -62.36
N PRO A 619 20.36 -8.76 -61.13
CA PRO A 619 20.13 -9.33 -59.79
C PRO A 619 19.59 -8.41 -58.63
N ASP A 620 19.68 -8.94 -57.41
CA ASP A 620 19.90 -8.29 -56.09
C ASP A 620 18.75 -7.58 -55.29
N GLU A 621 19.10 -7.15 -54.07
CA GLU A 621 18.32 -7.35 -52.83
C GLU A 621 17.76 -6.06 -52.14
N GLU A 622 17.21 -6.27 -50.94
CA GLU A 622 16.71 -5.32 -49.92
C GLU A 622 17.77 -4.26 -49.46
N PRO A 623 17.47 -3.18 -48.66
CA PRO A 623 16.35 -3.11 -47.71
C PRO A 623 15.71 -1.73 -47.33
N SER A 624 14.70 -1.86 -46.46
CA SER A 624 14.41 -1.01 -45.28
C SER A 624 13.39 0.16 -45.33
N ASN A 625 12.43 0.02 -44.40
CA ASN A 625 11.88 1.03 -43.47
C ASN A 625 10.99 2.22 -43.90
N VAL A 626 9.80 2.18 -43.29
CA VAL A 626 9.13 3.29 -42.56
C VAL A 626 8.66 4.50 -43.36
N ASN A 627 7.32 4.64 -43.47
CA ASN A 627 6.67 5.77 -42.78
C ASN A 627 5.20 5.52 -42.42
N GLN A 628 4.72 6.25 -41.42
CA GLN A 628 3.32 6.25 -40.97
C GLN A 628 2.52 7.33 -41.71
N SER A 629 1.22 7.10 -41.93
CA SER A 629 0.21 8.18 -41.97
C SER A 629 -1.19 7.62 -41.69
N GLN A 630 -2.12 8.50 -41.28
CA GLN A 630 -3.39 8.14 -40.64
C GLN A 630 -4.62 8.38 -41.55
N SER A 631 -5.81 8.00 -41.04
CA SER A 631 -7.17 8.28 -41.55
C SER A 631 -7.59 7.44 -42.78
N LYS A 632 -8.83 6.92 -42.86
CA LYS A 632 -10.12 7.60 -42.64
C LYS A 632 -11.24 6.69 -42.13
N ASN A 633 -12.28 7.33 -41.57
CA ASN A 633 -13.60 6.73 -41.33
C ASN A 633 -14.37 6.52 -42.65
N LEU A 634 -15.25 5.51 -42.67
CA LEU A 634 -16.53 5.40 -43.40
C LEU A 634 -17.21 4.12 -42.87
N ASN A 635 -18.29 4.20 -42.08
CA ASN A 635 -19.68 4.40 -42.51
C ASN A 635 -20.07 3.57 -43.75
N ILE A 636 -20.84 2.51 -43.51
CA ILE A 636 -21.83 1.95 -44.45
C ILE A 636 -23.12 1.73 -43.64
N GLU A 637 -24.24 2.16 -44.20
CA GLU A 637 -25.56 2.14 -43.57
C GLU A 637 -26.40 0.92 -44.01
N ASN A 638 -27.51 0.70 -43.29
CA ASN A 638 -28.74 0.02 -43.74
C ASN A 638 -28.68 -1.49 -44.09
N GLY A 639 -29.71 -2.29 -43.77
CA GLY A 639 -30.93 -1.95 -43.02
C GLY A 639 -31.91 -3.13 -42.95
N ASN A 640 -33.06 -2.90 -42.29
CA ASN A 640 -34.15 -3.84 -41.94
C ASN A 640 -33.80 -4.91 -40.90
#